data_AF-A0A7C4HUE9-F1
#
_entry.id   AF-A0A7C4HUE9-F1
#
_cell.length_a   1.000
_cell.length_b   1.000
_cell.length_c   1.000
_cell.angle_alpha   90.00
_cell.angle_beta   90.00
_cell.angle_gamma   90.00
#
_symmetry.space_group_name_H-M   'P 1'
#
loop_
_entity.id
_entity.type
_entity.pdbx_description
1 polymer ?
#
loop_
_entity_poly.entity_id
_entity_poly.type
_entity_poly.pdbx_seq_one_letter_code
_entity_poly.pdbx_strand_id
1 'polypeptide(L)'
;DLNGFDTQIGSLATGGATGGNVSLGAATLTTGGNNTSTSYAGGISGTGGLVKIGTGTQTLSGIHSYSGATTVNAGTLLVTGSTAVGSTVTVNAGATLGGTGTVNGPLGVAAGGTVAPGTGGTTIGTLTTGTLALGASSVFSVDLNGTGPTSDAINAPGQTVDLNGTLRVANVTNPAAGRVYTILSANTVNGAFSGLADGDLLASADGARVFRIAYTPTEVTLTDVTQASAFTWDGGGGDDNWSTGANWVGDVAPSAGADLVFAGGVHLNTFNDFAPGTLFRSITFNAGSGSFVLNGNPLKLGGGANALRSNAAANTMTVNTPLTFQGSAPTIVSTAGGTLTVNGTIDNGGMLLTVSAGGTTTLGGAIGGAGGLTKSGTGTLTLGGINAYTGATSVSAGTLLVTGATHAASAVTVSGGTLGGTGTVGGTVSMANGTTVAPGTGGTTIGTLTTGALTFGSTVTYSVNLDGVLPSADRIDAPGQTVNLAGTLTVGITNAASGAEYTIVSAGTVAGTFNGLPHGSVFNQASRYFLIRYTPTTVTLTDTTVNTRTWDGGSLANSNWTTPENWVGDVAPVPGDNLVFAGSSRLTPVNDFPAGTAFRSISFAAGAGDFVLDGNSVQLYGGTAALSSSAAAGTKTVRMPLTFTSSAPTVTTTAGGTLVLEGAIANGGYTLSATVNGPLNIGGSISGTGGLTKTGSATLTLSGANTYTGTTTVNGGTLAAGIASVANVSGAFGNNSAVVLANTAGVVLDLNGFDTQIGSLATGGATGGNVSLGTATLTTGADNTTTTYSGIISGTGGLTKVGTGTFTLGGTASNTFTGLTTVSAGQLDLSKTAGLNAVGGDLTVTGGIVRNVNANQFPDTSTVVLNGSTAQWQLNAKAETVAAVSVLNSTVAVGNTAGLQTGGAGGALTVTGNLSISGGQITLNSGSTTITADSVTVTGGGWVFGVSGGSQVLNVGAGGLSIGNGATLLVNSTSAATPNAISLSGDVTSVAASTSNTIAAAGNGAQIRLNGNRIFHVGDGAAVSDLVIGVVIADGSEASGIDVTGGGVLALTGANTFTGGTTIGAGTLQLGNEGTTGGLAAGGAIVNNATLTFNRTNTRV
;
A
#
# COMPACT_ATOMS: atom_id res chain seq x y z
N ASP A 1 -13.89 32.75 12.67
CA ASP A 1 -12.96 33.58 13.44
C ASP A 1 -11.76 32.72 13.81
N LEU A 2 -10.54 33.25 13.66
CA LEU A 2 -9.30 32.58 14.04
C LEU A 2 -8.87 32.89 15.48
N ASN A 3 -9.54 33.81 16.18
CA ASN A 3 -9.26 34.17 17.58
C ASN A 3 -7.77 34.51 17.85
N GLY A 4 -7.04 35.02 16.86
CA GLY A 4 -5.63 35.36 17.00
C GLY A 4 -4.64 34.18 16.93
N PHE A 5 -5.08 32.99 16.51
CA PHE A 5 -4.18 31.85 16.27
C PHE A 5 -3.89 31.63 14.79
N ASP A 6 -2.61 31.57 14.43
CA ASP A 6 -2.18 31.19 13.09
C ASP A 6 -2.71 29.80 12.74
N THR A 7 -3.33 29.68 11.57
CA THR A 7 -4.06 28.46 11.19
C THR A 7 -3.72 28.07 9.77
N GLN A 8 -3.41 26.79 9.56
CA GLN A 8 -3.22 26.19 8.24
C GLN A 8 -4.40 25.27 7.91
N ILE A 9 -4.98 25.44 6.72
CA ILE A 9 -6.10 24.65 6.22
C ILE A 9 -5.77 24.01 4.86
N GLY A 10 -6.50 22.94 4.53
CA GLY A 10 -6.41 22.27 3.22
C GLY A 10 -6.77 23.21 2.08
N SER A 11 -7.99 23.75 2.06
CA SER A 11 -8.45 24.76 1.10
C SER A 11 -9.57 25.64 1.67
N LEU A 12 -9.72 26.85 1.13
CA LEU A 12 -10.77 27.81 1.50
C LEU A 12 -11.78 27.92 0.36
N ALA A 13 -12.98 27.38 0.57
CA ALA A 13 -14.05 27.35 -0.44
C ALA A 13 -15.32 28.05 0.04
N THR A 14 -16.10 28.59 -0.90
CA THR A 14 -17.40 29.20 -0.62
C THR A 14 -18.44 28.14 -0.30
N GLY A 15 -19.12 28.27 0.85
CA GLY A 15 -20.39 27.61 1.11
C GLY A 15 -21.55 28.53 0.78
N GLY A 16 -22.25 28.30 -0.34
CA GLY A 16 -23.39 29.12 -0.80
C GLY A 16 -23.01 30.29 -1.74
N ALA A 17 -23.97 31.15 -2.08
CA ALA A 17 -23.78 32.19 -3.12
C ALA A 17 -22.88 33.38 -2.69
N THR A 18 -22.79 33.67 -1.38
CA THR A 18 -21.99 34.79 -0.84
C THR A 18 -20.82 34.35 0.04
N GLY A 19 -20.77 33.06 0.44
CA GLY A 19 -19.84 32.56 1.45
C GLY A 19 -20.12 33.09 2.87
N GLY A 20 -19.57 32.42 3.88
CA GLY A 20 -19.49 32.95 5.26
C GLY A 20 -18.17 33.70 5.46
N ASN A 21 -18.13 34.72 6.33
CA ASN A 21 -16.95 35.57 6.53
C ASN A 21 -15.84 34.91 7.36
N VAL A 22 -14.59 35.22 7.03
CA VAL A 22 -13.40 34.89 7.82
C VAL A 22 -12.94 36.15 8.58
N SER A 23 -12.96 36.09 9.91
CA SER A 23 -12.29 37.06 10.78
C SER A 23 -10.92 36.50 11.15
N LEU A 24 -9.84 37.21 10.80
CA LEU A 24 -8.46 36.82 11.09
C LEU A 24 -8.02 37.24 12.50
N GLY A 25 -8.59 38.31 13.06
CA GLY A 25 -7.96 39.00 14.20
C GLY A 25 -6.54 39.46 13.81
N ALA A 26 -5.53 39.15 14.62
CA ALA A 26 -4.12 39.39 14.32
C ALA A 26 -3.39 38.19 13.66
N ALA A 27 -4.09 37.09 13.40
CA ALA A 27 -3.47 35.83 12.94
C ALA A 27 -3.32 35.71 11.43
N THR A 28 -2.44 34.80 11.03
CA THR A 28 -2.19 34.41 9.64
C THR A 28 -3.01 33.18 9.27
N LEU A 29 -3.78 33.29 8.19
CA LEU A 29 -4.44 32.13 7.55
C LEU A 29 -3.56 31.57 6.44
N THR A 30 -3.14 30.31 6.53
CA THR A 30 -2.45 29.59 5.46
C THR A 30 -3.41 28.63 4.75
N THR A 31 -3.59 28.76 3.44
CA THR A 31 -4.51 27.93 2.63
C THR A 31 -3.80 27.26 1.45
N GLY A 32 -4.35 26.13 0.99
CA GLY A 32 -3.91 25.39 -0.20
C GLY A 32 -3.06 24.14 0.09
N GLY A 33 -2.99 23.69 1.34
CA GLY A 33 -2.22 22.50 1.74
C GLY A 33 -2.67 21.19 1.08
N ASN A 34 -3.89 21.12 0.53
CA ASN A 34 -4.38 19.94 -0.20
C ASN A 34 -4.28 20.05 -1.73
N ASN A 35 -3.64 21.10 -2.25
CA ASN A 35 -3.47 21.36 -3.70
C ASN A 35 -4.77 21.49 -4.51
N THR A 36 -5.94 21.62 -3.88
CA THR A 36 -7.22 21.80 -4.59
C THR A 36 -7.41 23.24 -5.05
N SER A 37 -7.97 23.41 -6.24
CA SER A 37 -8.39 24.73 -6.74
C SER A 37 -9.77 25.07 -6.17
N THR A 38 -9.89 26.21 -5.50
CA THR A 38 -11.12 26.63 -4.79
C THR A 38 -11.40 28.12 -4.99
N SER A 39 -12.67 28.51 -4.87
CA SER A 39 -13.10 29.91 -4.95
C SER A 39 -13.80 30.32 -3.64
N TYR A 40 -13.48 31.50 -3.14
CA TYR A 40 -14.01 32.06 -1.90
C TYR A 40 -14.57 33.47 -2.12
N ALA A 41 -15.89 33.59 -1.95
CA ALA A 41 -16.64 34.84 -2.14
C ALA A 41 -16.88 35.62 -0.84
N GLY A 42 -16.67 35.00 0.32
CA GLY A 42 -16.90 35.63 1.63
C GLY A 42 -15.86 36.71 1.95
N GLY A 43 -16.20 37.63 2.86
CA GLY A 43 -15.27 38.66 3.30
C GLY A 43 -14.17 38.10 4.21
N ILE A 44 -12.92 38.52 4.00
CA ILE A 44 -11.81 38.27 4.93
C ILE A 44 -11.48 39.61 5.61
N SER A 45 -11.41 39.65 6.93
CA SER A 45 -11.24 40.90 7.71
C SER A 45 -10.29 40.71 8.90
N GLY A 46 -9.72 41.79 9.44
CA GLY A 46 -8.79 41.78 10.59
C GLY A 46 -7.42 42.38 10.29
N THR A 47 -6.54 42.48 11.29
CA THR A 47 -5.17 43.01 11.10
C THR A 47 -4.16 41.94 10.67
N GLY A 48 -4.54 40.67 10.72
CA GLY A 48 -3.75 39.51 10.32
C GLY A 48 -3.62 39.32 8.80
N GLY A 49 -2.85 38.32 8.39
CA GLY A 49 -2.43 38.10 6.99
C GLY A 49 -2.95 36.81 6.34
N LEU A 50 -2.62 36.64 5.06
CA LEU A 50 -3.00 35.48 4.24
C LEU A 50 -1.76 34.87 3.58
N VAL A 51 -1.57 33.56 3.68
CA VAL A 51 -0.51 32.82 2.97
C VAL A 51 -1.12 31.75 2.07
N LYS A 52 -0.77 31.78 0.78
CA LYS A 52 -1.18 30.77 -0.19
C LYS A 52 -0.02 29.81 -0.48
N ILE A 53 -0.25 28.52 -0.24
CA ILE A 53 0.67 27.41 -0.51
C ILE A 53 0.03 26.36 -1.43
N GLY A 54 0.80 25.35 -1.85
CA GLY A 54 0.33 24.25 -2.69
C GLY A 54 0.03 24.65 -4.14
N THR A 55 -0.09 23.65 -5.02
CA THR A 55 -0.13 23.85 -6.49
C THR A 55 -1.49 24.32 -7.03
N GLY A 56 -2.57 24.18 -6.26
CA GLY A 56 -3.92 24.58 -6.67
C GLY A 56 -4.13 26.10 -6.78
N THR A 57 -5.21 26.51 -7.44
CA THR A 57 -5.63 27.91 -7.57
C THR A 57 -6.60 28.32 -6.47
N GLN A 58 -6.30 29.36 -5.70
CA GLN A 58 -7.27 30.00 -4.80
C GLN A 58 -7.84 31.25 -5.47
N THR A 59 -9.14 31.28 -5.73
CA THR A 59 -9.85 32.47 -6.21
C THR A 59 -10.46 33.23 -5.04
N LEU A 60 -10.24 34.53 -5.01
CA LEU A 60 -10.79 35.51 -4.08
C LEU A 60 -11.71 36.44 -4.87
N SER A 61 -13.02 36.14 -4.84
CA SER A 61 -14.04 36.87 -5.58
C SER A 61 -14.84 37.86 -4.72
N GLY A 62 -14.66 37.81 -3.40
CA GLY A 62 -15.29 38.70 -2.44
C GLY A 62 -14.57 40.04 -2.27
N ILE A 63 -15.09 40.86 -1.36
CA ILE A 63 -14.41 42.06 -0.87
C ILE A 63 -13.70 41.69 0.44
N HIS A 64 -12.38 41.85 0.46
CA HIS A 64 -11.56 41.54 1.62
C HIS A 64 -10.98 42.83 2.21
N SER A 65 -11.10 43.00 3.53
CA SER A 65 -10.77 44.23 4.27
C SER A 65 -9.72 44.03 5.35
N TYR A 66 -8.99 42.90 5.34
CA TYR A 66 -7.87 42.70 6.25
C TYR A 66 -6.73 43.68 5.94
N SER A 67 -5.74 43.82 6.83
CA SER A 67 -4.61 44.75 6.62
C SER A 67 -3.22 44.10 6.73
N GLY A 68 -3.12 42.86 7.22
CA GLY A 68 -1.86 42.13 7.27
C GLY A 68 -1.45 41.59 5.90
N ALA A 69 -0.16 41.26 5.74
CA ALA A 69 0.43 40.90 4.45
C ALA A 69 -0.24 39.69 3.78
N THR A 70 -0.26 39.69 2.45
CA THR A 70 -0.62 38.54 1.63
C THR A 70 0.61 37.96 0.94
N THR A 71 0.93 36.69 1.17
CA THR A 71 2.09 36.02 0.56
C THR A 71 1.64 34.83 -0.29
N VAL A 72 2.07 34.78 -1.55
CA VAL A 72 1.84 33.64 -2.45
C VAL A 72 3.14 32.85 -2.61
N ASN A 73 3.21 31.68 -1.97
CA ASN A 73 4.39 30.82 -1.95
C ASN A 73 4.39 29.76 -3.06
N ALA A 74 3.21 29.30 -3.50
CA ALA A 74 3.07 28.31 -4.56
C ALA A 74 1.65 28.33 -5.17
N GLY A 75 1.54 27.80 -6.39
CA GLY A 75 0.29 27.76 -7.15
C GLY A 75 -0.20 29.16 -7.52
N THR A 76 -1.50 29.31 -7.71
CA THR A 76 -2.10 30.57 -8.17
C THR A 76 -3.01 31.19 -7.11
N LEU A 77 -2.89 32.50 -6.88
CA LEU A 77 -3.89 33.32 -6.23
C LEU A 77 -4.59 34.17 -7.30
N LEU A 78 -5.90 34.01 -7.46
CA LEU A 78 -6.70 34.74 -8.45
C LEU A 78 -7.60 35.75 -7.74
N VAL A 79 -7.38 37.04 -7.96
CA VAL A 79 -8.18 38.12 -7.38
C VAL A 79 -9.18 38.61 -8.41
N THR A 80 -10.44 38.22 -8.29
CA THR A 80 -11.54 38.73 -9.14
C THR A 80 -12.44 39.73 -8.40
N GLY A 81 -12.38 39.75 -7.07
CA GLY A 81 -12.98 40.77 -6.22
C GLY A 81 -11.97 41.86 -5.82
N SER A 82 -11.93 42.25 -4.54
CA SER A 82 -10.96 43.22 -4.03
C SER A 82 -10.22 42.65 -2.82
N THR A 83 -8.89 42.75 -2.79
CA THR A 83 -8.11 42.38 -1.60
C THR A 83 -7.95 43.54 -0.61
N ALA A 84 -7.61 43.17 0.62
CA ALA A 84 -7.22 44.02 1.74
C ALA A 84 -6.66 45.42 1.41
N VAL A 85 -7.31 46.46 1.92
CA VAL A 85 -6.84 47.86 1.84
C VAL A 85 -5.53 48.01 2.61
N GLY A 86 -4.45 48.39 1.91
CA GLY A 86 -3.16 48.71 2.53
C GLY A 86 -2.24 47.53 2.86
N SER A 87 -2.61 46.27 2.57
CA SER A 87 -1.71 45.13 2.79
C SER A 87 -0.69 44.97 1.66
N THR A 88 0.59 44.79 1.98
CA THR A 88 1.59 44.36 0.99
C THR A 88 1.24 42.96 0.46
N VAL A 89 1.29 42.79 -0.86
CA VAL A 89 1.18 41.49 -1.54
C VAL A 89 2.53 41.09 -2.10
N THR A 90 3.00 39.90 -1.72
CA THR A 90 4.27 39.34 -2.20
C THR A 90 4.02 38.05 -2.97
N VAL A 91 4.54 37.98 -4.20
CA VAL A 91 4.51 36.76 -5.04
C VAL A 91 5.90 36.17 -5.10
N ASN A 92 6.08 34.98 -4.52
CA ASN A 92 7.38 34.30 -4.48
C ASN A 92 7.63 33.44 -5.72
N ALA A 93 8.87 32.95 -5.85
CA ALA A 93 9.32 32.12 -6.96
C ALA A 93 8.40 30.92 -7.21
N GLY A 94 7.98 30.72 -8.46
CA GLY A 94 7.10 29.62 -8.86
C GLY A 94 5.61 29.81 -8.50
N ALA A 95 5.24 30.95 -7.91
CA ALA A 95 3.85 31.30 -7.63
C ALA A 95 3.31 32.32 -8.64
N THR A 96 1.98 32.35 -8.79
CA THR A 96 1.29 33.24 -9.72
C THR A 96 0.22 34.06 -9.00
N LEU A 97 0.22 35.36 -9.23
CA LEU A 97 -0.93 36.23 -8.93
C LEU A 97 -1.64 36.58 -10.24
N GLY A 98 -2.96 36.45 -10.28
CA GLY A 98 -3.76 36.86 -11.43
C GLY A 98 -5.12 37.41 -11.05
N GLY A 99 -5.99 37.57 -12.05
CA GLY A 99 -7.38 37.96 -11.90
C GLY A 99 -7.70 39.33 -12.51
N THR A 100 -8.95 39.75 -12.32
CA THR A 100 -9.54 40.96 -12.92
C THR A 100 -9.96 41.99 -11.87
N GLY A 101 -9.59 41.74 -10.62
CA GLY A 101 -10.03 42.49 -9.45
C GLY A 101 -9.07 43.62 -9.08
N THR A 102 -9.08 43.98 -7.80
CA THR A 102 -8.23 45.06 -7.26
C THR A 102 -7.33 44.55 -6.14
N VAL A 103 -6.03 44.81 -6.27
CA VAL A 103 -5.02 44.67 -5.22
C VAL A 103 -4.72 46.05 -4.64
N ASN A 104 -5.29 46.35 -3.48
CA ASN A 104 -5.28 47.71 -2.94
C ASN A 104 -3.94 48.17 -2.32
N GLY A 105 -3.07 47.25 -1.91
CA GLY A 105 -1.75 47.57 -1.36
C GLY A 105 -0.59 47.40 -2.35
N PRO A 106 0.66 47.69 -1.93
CA PRO A 106 1.85 47.48 -2.75
C PRO A 106 1.99 46.01 -3.20
N LEU A 107 2.26 45.80 -4.49
CA LEU A 107 2.50 44.49 -5.08
C LEU A 107 3.99 44.31 -5.40
N GLY A 108 4.65 43.40 -4.69
CA GLY A 108 6.01 42.96 -4.99
C GLY A 108 6.02 41.58 -5.62
N VAL A 109 6.64 41.46 -6.80
CA VAL A 109 6.84 40.16 -7.47
C VAL A 109 8.32 39.80 -7.36
N ALA A 110 8.64 38.79 -6.55
CA ALA A 110 10.01 38.33 -6.36
C ALA A 110 10.55 37.66 -7.64
N ALA A 111 11.86 37.45 -7.70
CA ALA A 111 12.50 36.71 -8.79
C ALA A 111 11.85 35.34 -8.99
N GLY A 112 11.47 35.02 -10.23
CA GLY A 112 10.75 33.78 -10.59
C GLY A 112 9.26 33.76 -10.22
N GLY A 113 8.71 34.81 -9.59
CA GLY A 113 7.27 34.97 -9.38
C GLY A 113 6.57 35.48 -10.65
N THR A 114 5.29 35.15 -10.82
CA THR A 114 4.51 35.56 -12.00
C THR A 114 3.33 36.45 -11.61
N VAL A 115 3.12 37.54 -12.36
CA VAL A 115 1.86 38.27 -12.40
C VAL A 115 1.21 38.08 -13.77
N ALA A 116 -0.03 37.61 -13.78
CA ALA A 116 -0.79 37.25 -14.97
C ALA A 116 -2.24 37.76 -14.82
N PRO A 117 -2.53 39.02 -15.17
CA PRO A 117 -3.89 39.54 -15.17
C PRO A 117 -4.83 38.68 -16.00
N GLY A 118 -6.14 38.74 -15.71
CA GLY A 118 -7.12 37.81 -16.29
C GLY A 118 -7.30 36.54 -15.47
N THR A 119 -8.31 35.74 -15.79
CA THR A 119 -8.65 34.51 -15.04
C THR A 119 -7.91 33.26 -15.52
N GLY A 120 -6.93 33.44 -16.42
CA GLY A 120 -6.25 32.38 -17.17
C GLY A 120 -7.03 31.92 -18.41
N GLY A 121 -6.31 31.33 -19.38
CA GLY A 121 -6.89 30.83 -20.63
C GLY A 121 -6.85 31.88 -21.74
N THR A 122 -7.99 32.18 -22.36
CA THR A 122 -8.10 33.21 -23.42
C THR A 122 -8.97 34.40 -22.99
N THR A 123 -9.36 34.45 -21.71
CA THR A 123 -10.24 35.49 -21.17
C THR A 123 -9.43 36.70 -20.76
N ILE A 124 -9.52 37.75 -21.58
CA ILE A 124 -8.84 39.03 -21.37
C ILE A 124 -9.35 39.73 -20.10
N GLY A 125 -8.44 40.23 -19.26
CA GLY A 125 -8.81 40.97 -18.07
C GLY A 125 -7.75 41.93 -17.51
N THR A 126 -8.23 42.95 -16.80
CA THR A 126 -7.37 43.96 -16.19
C THR A 126 -7.29 43.75 -14.68
N LEU A 127 -6.07 43.61 -14.15
CA LEU A 127 -5.82 43.61 -12.71
C LEU A 127 -5.47 45.03 -12.28
N THR A 128 -6.25 45.59 -11.36
CA THR A 128 -5.95 46.90 -10.79
C THR A 128 -5.05 46.74 -9.58
N THR A 129 -3.95 47.47 -9.48
CA THR A 129 -2.97 47.30 -8.39
C THR A 129 -2.59 48.63 -7.74
N GLY A 130 -2.09 48.56 -6.50
CA GLY A 130 -1.26 49.60 -5.90
C GLY A 130 0.08 49.76 -6.64
N THR A 131 1.11 50.29 -5.96
CA THR A 131 2.46 50.33 -6.54
C THR A 131 2.92 48.93 -6.93
N LEU A 132 3.49 48.75 -8.13
CA LEU A 132 4.02 47.47 -8.59
C LEU A 132 5.54 47.53 -8.67
N ALA A 133 6.22 46.57 -8.04
CA ALA A 133 7.64 46.34 -8.20
C ALA A 133 7.88 44.93 -8.75
N LEU A 134 8.33 44.85 -10.00
CA LEU A 134 8.78 43.59 -10.60
C LEU A 134 10.26 43.38 -10.25
N GLY A 135 10.56 42.29 -9.54
CA GLY A 135 11.93 41.86 -9.29
C GLY A 135 12.60 41.29 -10.54
N ALA A 136 13.93 41.23 -10.53
CA ALA A 136 14.71 40.64 -11.61
C ALA A 136 14.21 39.20 -11.89
N SER A 137 13.99 38.86 -13.16
CA SER A 137 13.48 37.55 -13.59
C SER A 137 12.09 37.14 -13.05
N SER A 138 11.32 38.06 -12.47
CA SER A 138 9.87 37.86 -12.36
C SER A 138 9.21 37.87 -13.75
N VAL A 139 8.02 37.31 -13.91
CA VAL A 139 7.31 37.25 -15.19
C VAL A 139 6.04 38.09 -15.14
N PHE A 140 5.91 39.03 -16.07
CA PHE A 140 4.62 39.61 -16.42
C PHE A 140 4.06 38.88 -17.64
N SER A 141 2.94 38.18 -17.47
CA SER A 141 2.30 37.37 -18.51
C SER A 141 1.02 38.03 -18.97
N VAL A 142 0.84 38.14 -20.29
CA VAL A 142 -0.36 38.73 -20.89
C VAL A 142 -0.93 37.85 -22.00
N ASP A 143 -2.25 37.69 -22.02
CA ASP A 143 -3.00 37.23 -23.17
C ASP A 143 -3.49 38.42 -24.00
N LEU A 144 -3.52 38.26 -25.32
CA LEU A 144 -3.95 39.30 -26.27
C LEU A 144 -5.15 38.79 -27.07
N ASN A 145 -6.17 39.62 -27.28
CA ASN A 145 -7.30 39.33 -28.18
C ASN A 145 -7.45 40.45 -29.19
N GLY A 146 -7.52 40.08 -30.45
CA GLY A 146 -7.59 40.99 -31.56
C GLY A 146 -8.99 41.28 -32.13
N THR A 147 -10.08 40.76 -31.57
CA THR A 147 -11.39 41.39 -31.78
C THR A 147 -11.47 42.67 -30.94
N GLY A 148 -10.86 43.76 -31.43
CA GLY A 148 -10.55 44.96 -30.63
C GLY A 148 -9.12 44.91 -30.04
N PRO A 149 -8.48 46.02 -29.65
CA PRO A 149 -7.14 46.02 -29.05
C PRO A 149 -7.17 45.66 -27.55
N THR A 150 -7.82 44.55 -27.20
CA THR A 150 -7.97 44.14 -25.79
C THR A 150 -6.84 43.20 -25.37
N SER A 151 -6.27 43.44 -24.20
CA SER A 151 -5.18 42.64 -23.63
C SER A 151 -5.36 42.46 -22.14
N ASP A 152 -4.78 41.38 -21.62
CA ASP A 152 -4.49 41.33 -20.20
C ASP A 152 -3.61 42.51 -19.85
N ALA A 153 -3.99 43.22 -18.80
CA ALA A 153 -3.36 44.47 -18.47
C ALA A 153 -3.24 44.67 -16.96
N ILE A 154 -2.17 45.36 -16.56
CA ILE A 154 -2.08 45.96 -15.24
C ILE A 154 -2.51 47.42 -15.35
N ASN A 155 -3.43 47.81 -14.47
CA ASN A 155 -3.81 49.20 -14.30
C ASN A 155 -3.43 49.66 -12.89
N ALA A 156 -2.50 50.61 -12.78
CA ALA A 156 -1.98 51.13 -11.51
C ALA A 156 -2.27 52.64 -11.40
N PRO A 157 -3.56 53.04 -11.25
CA PRO A 157 -3.97 54.43 -11.37
C PRO A 157 -3.39 55.28 -10.22
N GLY A 158 -2.69 56.36 -10.57
CA GLY A 158 -2.04 57.23 -9.57
C GLY A 158 -0.76 56.66 -8.94
N GLN A 159 -0.34 55.45 -9.35
CA GLN A 159 0.77 54.72 -8.74
C GLN A 159 2.01 54.66 -9.66
N THR A 160 3.15 54.34 -9.04
CA THR A 160 4.40 54.02 -9.75
C THR A 160 4.50 52.52 -10.00
N VAL A 161 5.00 52.16 -11.18
CA VAL A 161 5.36 50.80 -11.57
C VAL A 161 6.85 50.74 -11.93
N ASP A 162 7.61 49.91 -11.22
CA ASP A 162 9.02 49.65 -11.47
C ASP A 162 9.20 48.33 -12.24
N LEU A 163 9.69 48.41 -13.48
CA LEU A 163 9.94 47.27 -14.37
C LEU A 163 11.38 46.76 -14.21
N ASN A 164 11.56 45.53 -13.72
CA ASN A 164 12.83 44.78 -13.83
C ASN A 164 12.62 43.29 -14.21
N GLY A 165 11.38 42.83 -14.36
CA GLY A 165 11.02 41.45 -14.74
C GLY A 165 11.07 41.22 -16.25
N THR A 166 10.71 40.01 -16.70
CA THR A 166 10.53 39.64 -18.10
C THR A 166 9.06 39.77 -18.52
N LEU A 167 8.83 40.00 -19.83
CA LEU A 167 7.50 40.03 -20.42
C LEU A 167 7.25 38.75 -21.23
N ARG A 168 6.07 38.15 -21.05
CA ARG A 168 5.60 36.98 -21.81
C ARG A 168 4.24 37.26 -22.42
N VAL A 169 4.14 37.12 -23.74
CA VAL A 169 2.85 37.08 -24.45
C VAL A 169 2.40 35.62 -24.50
N ALA A 170 1.48 35.24 -23.61
CA ALA A 170 1.14 33.85 -23.35
C ALA A 170 0.20 33.26 -24.43
N ASN A 171 -0.90 33.95 -24.73
CA ASN A 171 -1.81 33.58 -25.81
C ASN A 171 -2.14 34.79 -26.69
N VAL A 172 -2.38 34.53 -27.97
CA VAL A 172 -2.85 35.55 -28.92
C VAL A 172 -4.07 35.00 -29.66
N THR A 173 -5.23 35.59 -29.43
CA THR A 173 -6.48 35.27 -30.12
C THR A 173 -6.80 36.36 -31.15
N ASN A 174 -7.37 35.98 -32.29
CA ASN A 174 -7.77 36.90 -33.38
C ASN A 174 -6.67 37.90 -33.83
N PRO A 175 -5.41 37.47 -34.03
CA PRO A 175 -4.30 38.39 -34.24
C PRO A 175 -4.46 39.22 -35.52
N ALA A 176 -3.94 40.46 -35.52
CA ALA A 176 -3.85 41.27 -36.73
C ALA A 176 -2.61 42.15 -36.72
N ALA A 177 -1.88 42.16 -37.84
CA ALA A 177 -0.69 42.98 -38.01
C ALA A 177 -1.01 44.48 -37.88
N GLY A 178 -0.09 45.22 -37.29
CA GLY A 178 -0.22 46.64 -36.98
C GLY A 178 -1.08 46.96 -35.74
N ARG A 179 -1.75 45.98 -35.12
CA ARG A 179 -2.58 46.22 -33.94
C ARG A 179 -1.72 46.51 -32.72
N VAL A 180 -2.09 47.55 -31.97
CA VAL A 180 -1.44 47.97 -30.72
C VAL A 180 -2.30 47.52 -29.54
N TYR A 181 -1.67 46.90 -28.54
CA TYR A 181 -2.28 46.44 -27.29
C TYR A 181 -1.63 47.16 -26.11
N THR A 182 -2.43 47.76 -25.22
CA THR A 182 -1.93 48.38 -23.98
C THR A 182 -1.92 47.34 -22.87
N ILE A 183 -0.73 46.92 -22.46
CA ILE A 183 -0.55 45.87 -21.45
C ILE A 183 -0.33 46.45 -20.05
N LEU A 184 -0.02 47.74 -19.96
CA LEU A 184 0.24 48.40 -18.69
C LEU A 184 -0.11 49.88 -18.78
N SER A 185 -0.83 50.38 -17.78
CA SER A 185 -1.12 51.81 -17.59
C SER A 185 -0.89 52.20 -16.12
N ALA A 186 -0.20 53.31 -15.89
CA ALA A 186 0.19 53.82 -14.57
C ALA A 186 0.38 55.35 -14.57
N ASN A 187 0.62 55.95 -13.39
CA ASN A 187 1.04 57.36 -13.32
C ASN A 187 2.53 57.53 -13.66
N THR A 188 3.36 56.55 -13.31
CA THR A 188 4.78 56.54 -13.65
C THR A 188 5.23 55.11 -13.93
N VAL A 189 5.83 54.89 -15.10
CA VAL A 189 6.50 53.65 -15.47
C VAL A 189 8.01 53.89 -15.45
N ASN A 190 8.71 53.20 -14.56
CA ASN A 190 10.16 53.26 -14.41
C ASN A 190 10.82 52.00 -15.00
N GLY A 191 11.89 52.20 -15.76
CA GLY A 191 12.68 51.10 -16.33
C GLY A 191 12.03 50.45 -17.56
N ALA A 192 12.48 49.25 -17.87
CA ALA A 192 12.02 48.44 -18.99
C ALA A 192 11.98 46.96 -18.58
N PHE A 193 11.24 46.13 -19.30
CA PHE A 193 11.35 44.69 -19.10
C PHE A 193 12.76 44.21 -19.45
N SER A 194 13.29 43.29 -18.66
CA SER A 194 14.64 42.75 -18.81
C SER A 194 14.86 42.21 -20.22
N GLY A 195 15.87 42.75 -20.91
CA GLY A 195 16.25 42.34 -22.26
C GLY A 195 15.38 42.90 -23.39
N LEU A 196 14.43 43.79 -23.09
CA LEU A 196 13.52 44.43 -24.04
C LEU A 196 13.60 45.96 -23.93
N ALA A 197 14.54 46.56 -24.64
CA ALA A 197 14.62 48.02 -24.79
C ALA A 197 13.41 48.56 -25.59
N ASP A 198 13.21 49.88 -25.57
CA ASP A 198 12.17 50.51 -26.39
C ASP A 198 12.37 50.19 -27.88
N GLY A 199 11.31 49.70 -28.53
CA GLY A 199 11.36 49.25 -29.93
C GLY A 199 11.81 47.81 -30.15
N ASP A 200 12.21 47.07 -29.11
CA ASP A 200 12.64 45.67 -29.25
C ASP A 200 11.49 44.75 -29.69
N LEU A 201 11.86 43.64 -30.32
CA LEU A 201 10.94 42.58 -30.73
C LEU A 201 10.83 41.49 -29.66
N LEU A 202 9.62 40.98 -29.49
CA LEU A 202 9.24 39.90 -28.59
C LEU A 202 8.34 38.90 -29.33
N ALA A 203 8.63 37.60 -29.24
CA ALA A 203 7.77 36.57 -29.79
C ALA A 203 6.64 36.20 -28.81
N SER A 204 5.47 35.80 -29.32
CA SER A 204 4.47 35.09 -28.52
C SER A 204 5.00 33.74 -28.04
N ALA A 205 4.38 33.18 -27.01
CA ALA A 205 4.88 31.95 -26.39
C ALA A 205 4.87 30.73 -27.32
N ASP A 206 3.94 30.68 -28.26
CA ASP A 206 3.88 29.70 -29.36
C ASP A 206 4.84 30.03 -30.52
N GLY A 207 5.49 31.20 -30.47
CA GLY A 207 6.31 31.76 -31.54
C GLY A 207 5.52 32.27 -32.75
N ALA A 208 4.21 32.04 -32.85
CA ALA A 208 3.45 32.30 -34.06
C ALA A 208 3.43 33.80 -34.46
N ARG A 209 3.57 34.69 -33.48
CA ARG A 209 3.53 36.14 -33.66
C ARG A 209 4.77 36.82 -33.08
N VAL A 210 5.09 37.99 -33.62
CA VAL A 210 6.15 38.87 -33.13
C VAL A 210 5.53 40.23 -32.85
N PHE A 211 5.92 40.83 -31.73
CA PHE A 211 5.43 42.10 -31.25
C PHE A 211 6.59 43.04 -31.04
N ARG A 212 6.40 44.31 -31.38
CA ARG A 212 7.30 45.40 -31.02
C ARG A 212 6.81 46.07 -29.75
N ILE A 213 7.67 46.16 -28.76
CA ILE A 213 7.35 46.84 -27.50
C ILE A 213 7.64 48.34 -27.58
N ALA A 214 6.82 49.15 -26.91
CA ALA A 214 7.07 50.57 -26.73
C ALA A 214 6.74 51.02 -25.30
N TYR A 215 7.58 51.89 -24.74
CA TYR A 215 7.46 52.44 -23.40
C TYR A 215 7.18 53.94 -23.44
N THR A 216 6.23 54.39 -22.64
CA THR A 216 5.98 55.81 -22.37
C THR A 216 6.04 56.06 -20.85
N PRO A 217 6.08 57.31 -20.37
CA PRO A 217 6.08 57.58 -18.93
C PRO A 217 4.88 57.00 -18.16
N THR A 218 3.79 56.67 -18.85
CA THR A 218 2.52 56.22 -18.24
C THR A 218 2.02 54.87 -18.76
N GLU A 219 2.55 54.35 -19.86
CA GLU A 219 2.01 53.14 -20.51
C GLU A 219 3.10 52.27 -21.15
N VAL A 220 2.82 50.96 -21.24
CA VAL A 220 3.56 50.01 -22.08
C VAL A 220 2.63 49.37 -23.09
N THR A 221 3.05 49.34 -24.36
CA THR A 221 2.26 48.80 -25.47
C THR A 221 3.02 47.76 -26.28
N LEU A 222 2.27 46.85 -26.90
CA LEU A 222 2.76 45.87 -27.86
C LEU A 222 2.10 46.09 -29.23
N THR A 223 2.89 46.25 -30.27
CA THR A 223 2.40 46.30 -31.66
C THR A 223 2.66 44.96 -32.34
N ASP A 224 1.64 44.27 -32.85
CA ASP A 224 1.83 43.06 -33.67
C ASP A 224 2.50 43.44 -35.00
N VAL A 225 3.69 42.90 -35.28
CA VAL A 225 4.50 43.26 -36.45
C VAL A 225 4.64 42.14 -37.48
N THR A 226 3.90 41.04 -37.33
CA THR A 226 4.15 39.79 -38.07
C THR A 226 4.46 39.87 -39.57
N GLN A 227 5.51 39.13 -39.98
CA GLN A 227 5.46 38.16 -41.08
C GLN A 227 6.14 36.84 -40.63
N ALA A 228 5.43 35.71 -40.78
CA ALA A 228 5.93 34.37 -40.48
C ALA A 228 6.32 33.68 -41.79
N SER A 229 7.60 33.76 -42.14
CA SER A 229 8.19 33.00 -43.24
C SER A 229 9.33 32.16 -42.68
N ALA A 230 9.33 30.86 -42.98
CA ALA A 230 10.49 30.02 -42.73
C ALA A 230 11.48 30.25 -43.87
N PHE A 231 12.72 30.61 -43.52
CA PHE A 231 13.81 30.77 -44.47
C PHE A 231 14.64 29.51 -44.43
N THR A 232 14.81 28.86 -45.59
CA THR A 232 15.58 27.63 -45.70
C THR A 232 16.94 27.95 -46.28
N TRP A 233 17.99 27.61 -45.54
CA TRP A 233 19.37 27.71 -45.99
C TRP A 233 19.62 26.66 -47.07
N ASP A 234 20.06 27.09 -48.25
CA ASP A 234 20.56 26.23 -49.33
C ASP A 234 22.05 26.47 -49.64
N GLY A 235 22.62 27.58 -49.15
CA GLY A 235 24.01 27.95 -49.38
C GLY A 235 24.33 28.20 -50.84
N GLY A 236 23.39 28.74 -51.62
CA GLY A 236 23.55 29.01 -53.06
C GLY A 236 24.46 30.18 -53.42
N GLY A 237 24.82 31.05 -52.47
CA GLY A 237 25.67 32.23 -52.67
C GLY A 237 27.17 31.95 -52.57
N GLY A 238 27.99 32.99 -52.76
CA GLY A 238 29.46 32.89 -52.79
C GLY A 238 30.15 32.99 -51.43
N ASP A 239 29.41 33.06 -50.33
CA ASP A 239 29.91 33.24 -48.96
C ASP A 239 29.09 32.44 -47.95
N ASP A 240 29.48 32.49 -46.66
CA ASP A 240 28.84 31.77 -45.56
C ASP A 240 27.85 32.66 -44.76
N ASN A 241 27.59 33.89 -45.20
CA ASN A 241 26.89 34.92 -44.41
C ASN A 241 25.37 34.76 -44.44
N TRP A 242 24.73 34.93 -43.28
CA TRP A 242 23.27 34.85 -43.17
C TRP A 242 22.57 36.05 -43.80
N SER A 243 23.21 37.22 -43.87
CA SER A 243 22.64 38.43 -44.50
C SER A 243 22.64 38.40 -46.03
N THR A 244 23.38 37.46 -46.65
CA THR A 244 23.44 37.29 -48.11
C THR A 244 22.22 36.52 -48.60
N GLY A 245 21.32 37.19 -49.33
CA GLY A 245 20.05 36.60 -49.77
C GLY A 245 20.19 35.34 -50.63
N ALA A 246 21.23 35.26 -51.47
CA ALA A 246 21.51 34.10 -52.32
C ALA A 246 21.86 32.80 -51.56
N ASN A 247 22.12 32.86 -50.24
CA ASN A 247 22.35 31.68 -49.41
C ASN A 247 21.05 31.04 -48.88
N TRP A 248 19.90 31.63 -49.23
CA TRP A 248 18.58 31.21 -48.79
C TRP A 248 17.69 30.92 -49.99
N VAL A 249 16.85 29.89 -49.87
CA VAL A 249 15.87 29.53 -50.89
C VAL A 249 15.00 30.74 -51.23
N GLY A 250 14.99 31.12 -52.51
CA GLY A 250 14.27 32.28 -53.03
C GLY A 250 15.10 33.56 -53.11
N ASP A 251 16.41 33.49 -52.86
CA ASP A 251 17.39 34.58 -52.97
C ASP A 251 17.07 35.81 -52.11
N VAL A 252 16.43 35.61 -50.95
CA VAL A 252 16.05 36.67 -50.01
C VAL A 252 16.57 36.34 -48.61
N ALA A 253 17.29 37.28 -48.01
CA ALA A 253 17.83 37.12 -46.66
C ALA A 253 16.69 37.13 -45.61
N PRO A 254 16.83 36.38 -44.50
CA PRO A 254 15.85 36.37 -43.43
C PRO A 254 15.77 37.74 -42.75
N SER A 255 14.59 38.07 -42.27
CA SER A 255 14.36 39.25 -41.43
C SER A 255 14.17 38.84 -39.97
N ALA A 256 14.33 39.80 -39.05
CA ALA A 256 14.10 39.56 -37.63
C ALA A 256 12.69 39.00 -37.39
N GLY A 257 12.59 37.93 -36.60
CA GLY A 257 11.36 37.18 -36.33
C GLY A 257 11.14 35.95 -37.21
N ALA A 258 12.01 35.69 -38.19
CA ALA A 258 11.94 34.50 -39.05
C ALA A 258 12.24 33.18 -38.32
N ASP A 259 11.74 32.07 -38.87
CA ASP A 259 12.25 30.72 -38.58
C ASP A 259 13.39 30.39 -39.53
N LEU A 260 14.49 29.87 -38.99
CA LEU A 260 15.65 29.46 -39.79
C LEU A 260 15.69 27.94 -39.89
N VAL A 261 15.72 27.44 -41.13
CA VAL A 261 15.73 26.00 -41.43
C VAL A 261 17.01 25.66 -42.19
N PHE A 262 17.84 24.79 -41.62
CA PHE A 262 19.06 24.29 -42.24
C PHE A 262 18.78 22.89 -42.80
N ALA A 263 18.50 22.80 -44.11
CA ALA A 263 18.02 21.57 -44.76
C ALA A 263 19.05 20.83 -45.63
N GLY A 264 20.24 21.41 -45.81
CA GLY A 264 21.30 20.90 -46.68
C GLY A 264 21.82 22.01 -47.60
N GLY A 265 23.04 21.88 -48.11
CA GLY A 265 23.69 22.90 -48.94
C GLY A 265 25.18 22.64 -49.13
N VAL A 266 25.85 23.42 -49.98
CA VAL A 266 27.31 23.34 -50.21
C VAL A 266 28.08 23.94 -49.03
N HIS A 267 27.51 24.96 -48.39
CA HIS A 267 28.11 25.70 -47.28
C HIS A 267 27.52 25.22 -45.94
N LEU A 268 28.26 24.34 -45.25
CA LEU A 268 27.87 23.75 -43.96
C LEU A 268 28.46 24.49 -42.75
N ASN A 269 29.39 25.42 -42.97
CA ASN A 269 30.04 26.20 -41.92
C ASN A 269 29.57 27.67 -42.00
N THR A 270 28.35 27.92 -41.53
CA THR A 270 27.66 29.20 -41.77
C THR A 270 28.04 30.24 -40.71
N PHE A 271 27.89 31.51 -41.07
CA PHE A 271 28.27 32.64 -40.23
C PHE A 271 27.12 33.64 -40.07
N ASN A 272 26.63 33.80 -38.84
CA ASN A 272 25.65 34.82 -38.49
C ASN A 272 26.32 36.20 -38.42
N ASP A 273 26.11 37.02 -39.44
CA ASP A 273 26.61 38.39 -39.55
C ASP A 273 25.56 39.46 -39.25
N PHE A 274 24.34 39.06 -38.85
CA PHE A 274 23.34 40.00 -38.35
C PHE A 274 23.83 40.72 -37.08
N ALA A 275 23.25 41.89 -36.81
CA ALA A 275 23.57 42.68 -35.62
C ALA A 275 23.42 41.82 -34.34
N PRO A 276 24.37 41.90 -33.38
CA PRO A 276 24.29 41.15 -32.14
C PRO A 276 22.93 41.34 -31.45
N GLY A 277 22.30 40.23 -31.09
CA GLY A 277 21.00 40.24 -30.43
C GLY A 277 19.79 40.36 -31.37
N THR A 278 19.98 40.24 -32.69
CA THR A 278 18.86 40.06 -33.64
C THR A 278 18.00 38.88 -33.20
N LEU A 279 16.67 39.05 -33.20
CA LEU A 279 15.72 38.00 -32.81
C LEU A 279 15.36 37.13 -34.01
N PHE A 280 15.55 35.82 -33.89
CA PHE A 280 14.87 34.82 -34.72
C PHE A 280 13.95 33.97 -33.84
N ARG A 281 12.94 33.33 -34.44
CA ARG A 281 11.99 32.52 -33.67
C ARG A 281 12.59 31.18 -33.28
N SER A 282 13.10 30.45 -34.27
CA SER A 282 13.65 29.11 -34.07
C SER A 282 14.79 28.82 -35.05
N ILE A 283 15.62 27.84 -34.68
CA ILE A 283 16.57 27.19 -35.58
C ILE A 283 16.23 25.70 -35.66
N THR A 284 16.02 25.19 -36.88
CA THR A 284 15.79 23.77 -37.13
C THR A 284 16.82 23.20 -38.12
N PHE A 285 17.54 22.17 -37.71
CA PHE A 285 18.30 21.30 -38.63
C PHE A 285 17.39 20.16 -39.07
N ASN A 286 17.12 20.04 -40.38
CA ASN A 286 16.19 19.02 -40.91
C ASN A 286 16.78 17.62 -40.91
N ALA A 287 15.91 16.61 -41.04
CA ALA A 287 16.34 15.25 -41.26
C ALA A 287 17.16 15.15 -42.56
N GLY A 288 18.30 14.46 -42.52
CA GLY A 288 19.20 14.31 -43.66
C GLY A 288 20.15 15.49 -43.92
N SER A 289 20.15 16.53 -43.07
CA SER A 289 21.13 17.63 -43.17
C SER A 289 22.56 17.13 -42.93
N GLY A 290 23.55 17.72 -43.62
CA GLY A 290 24.97 17.52 -43.33
C GLY A 290 25.38 18.08 -41.96
N SER A 291 26.61 17.82 -41.52
CA SER A 291 27.15 18.33 -40.24
C SER A 291 27.33 19.85 -40.27
N PHE A 292 26.31 20.59 -39.83
CA PHE A 292 26.35 22.05 -39.77
C PHE A 292 27.17 22.56 -38.59
N VAL A 293 27.89 23.66 -38.81
CA VAL A 293 28.51 24.48 -37.78
C VAL A 293 27.98 25.90 -37.93
N LEU A 294 27.30 26.42 -36.90
CA LEU A 294 26.81 27.80 -36.86
C LEU A 294 27.79 28.65 -36.05
N ASN A 295 28.40 29.64 -36.69
CA ASN A 295 29.31 30.62 -36.09
C ASN A 295 28.74 32.04 -36.16
N GLY A 296 29.45 33.02 -35.62
CA GLY A 296 29.15 34.44 -35.79
C GLY A 296 28.59 35.12 -34.53
N ASN A 297 27.84 36.19 -34.75
CA ASN A 297 27.39 37.13 -33.71
C ASN A 297 26.33 36.51 -32.77
N PRO A 298 26.28 36.93 -31.48
CA PRO A 298 25.25 36.49 -30.53
C PRO A 298 23.82 36.65 -31.05
N LEU A 299 22.96 35.68 -30.74
CA LEU A 299 21.61 35.60 -31.27
C LEU A 299 20.54 35.51 -30.18
N LYS A 300 19.41 36.21 -30.37
CA LYS A 300 18.20 36.02 -29.56
C LYS A 300 17.25 35.03 -30.22
N LEU A 301 16.70 34.09 -29.45
CA LEU A 301 15.69 33.12 -29.89
C LEU A 301 14.37 33.30 -29.11
N GLY A 302 13.24 33.22 -29.82
CA GLY A 302 11.89 33.43 -29.26
C GLY A 302 11.38 32.37 -28.29
N GLY A 303 12.14 31.30 -28.04
CA GLY A 303 11.79 30.25 -27.09
C GLY A 303 10.81 29.20 -27.63
N GLY A 304 10.03 28.60 -26.74
CA GLY A 304 8.99 27.62 -27.07
C GLY A 304 9.50 26.21 -27.35
N ALA A 305 8.59 25.33 -27.78
CA ALA A 305 8.83 23.89 -27.91
C ALA A 305 9.98 23.52 -28.87
N ASN A 306 10.36 24.43 -29.77
CA ASN A 306 11.31 24.19 -30.87
C ASN A 306 12.35 25.29 -31.01
N ALA A 307 12.74 25.93 -29.89
CA ALA A 307 13.67 27.06 -29.93
C ALA A 307 14.97 26.68 -30.69
N LEU A 308 15.50 25.49 -30.43
CA LEU A 308 16.57 24.86 -31.20
C LEU A 308 16.25 23.38 -31.40
N ARG A 309 16.18 22.92 -32.65
CA ARG A 309 15.82 21.54 -32.97
C ARG A 309 16.83 20.92 -33.94
N SER A 310 17.33 19.74 -33.60
CA SER A 310 18.08 18.88 -34.52
C SER A 310 17.30 17.60 -34.83
N ASN A 311 16.85 17.48 -36.08
CA ASN A 311 16.25 16.26 -36.61
C ASN A 311 17.28 15.34 -37.29
N ALA A 312 18.58 15.67 -37.23
CA ALA A 312 19.65 14.93 -37.86
C ALA A 312 20.05 13.70 -37.02
N ALA A 313 19.69 12.50 -37.48
CA ALA A 313 19.88 11.25 -36.72
C ALA A 313 21.28 10.62 -36.83
N ALA A 314 22.15 11.11 -37.71
CA ALA A 314 23.48 10.52 -37.96
C ALA A 314 24.64 11.54 -38.01
N ASN A 315 24.33 12.84 -38.05
CA ASN A 315 25.31 13.90 -38.22
C ASN A 315 25.41 14.76 -36.94
N THR A 316 26.52 15.50 -36.82
CA THR A 316 26.80 16.36 -35.66
C THR A 316 26.46 17.80 -35.99
N MET A 317 25.46 18.37 -35.33
CA MET A 317 25.13 19.80 -35.44
C MET A 317 25.87 20.57 -34.36
N THR A 318 26.61 21.61 -34.73
CA THR A 318 27.37 22.44 -33.79
C THR A 318 26.89 23.88 -33.82
N VAL A 319 26.59 24.45 -32.66
CA VAL A 319 26.22 25.85 -32.49
C VAL A 319 27.25 26.54 -31.60
N ASN A 320 28.14 27.31 -32.20
CA ASN A 320 29.16 28.09 -31.50
C ASN A 320 28.67 29.49 -31.12
N THR A 321 27.61 29.96 -31.78
CA THR A 321 26.97 31.25 -31.51
C THR A 321 26.36 31.30 -30.11
N PRO A 322 26.63 32.34 -29.30
CA PRO A 322 25.93 32.56 -28.04
C PRO A 322 24.42 32.72 -28.25
N LEU A 323 23.62 32.07 -27.40
CA LEU A 323 22.16 32.06 -27.48
C LEU A 323 21.55 32.75 -26.27
N THR A 324 20.61 33.65 -26.52
CA THR A 324 19.76 34.26 -25.49
C THR A 324 18.31 33.92 -25.78
N PHE A 325 17.62 33.26 -24.86
CA PHE A 325 16.20 32.94 -25.03
C PHE A 325 15.32 34.02 -24.43
N GLN A 326 14.21 34.35 -25.10
CA GLN A 326 13.24 35.34 -24.62
C GLN A 326 11.81 34.96 -25.00
N GLY A 327 10.81 35.54 -24.33
CA GLY A 327 9.39 35.34 -24.63
C GLY A 327 8.77 34.10 -23.99
N SER A 328 9.32 32.91 -24.23
CA SER A 328 8.82 31.67 -23.60
C SER A 328 9.90 30.65 -23.26
N ALA A 329 9.55 29.73 -22.34
CA ALA A 329 10.42 28.66 -21.88
C ALA A 329 10.97 27.86 -23.08
N PRO A 330 12.29 27.85 -23.30
CA PRO A 330 12.89 27.25 -24.48
C PRO A 330 13.02 25.73 -24.32
N THR A 331 12.74 25.01 -25.40
CA THR A 331 13.07 23.58 -25.52
C THR A 331 14.13 23.37 -26.60
N ILE A 332 15.22 22.71 -26.23
CA ILE A 332 16.22 22.17 -27.13
C ILE A 332 15.88 20.69 -27.38
N VAL A 333 15.74 20.32 -28.66
CA VAL A 333 15.34 18.97 -29.06
C VAL A 333 16.42 18.34 -29.94
N SER A 334 16.76 17.09 -29.66
CA SER A 334 17.58 16.25 -30.54
C SER A 334 16.90 14.90 -30.78
N THR A 335 16.87 14.45 -32.04
CA THR A 335 16.31 13.13 -32.40
C THR A 335 17.25 11.99 -31.97
N ALA A 336 16.69 10.80 -31.74
CA ALA A 336 17.45 9.59 -31.44
C ALA A 336 18.54 9.31 -32.48
N GLY A 337 19.72 8.90 -32.00
CA GLY A 337 20.92 8.67 -32.81
C GLY A 337 21.72 9.94 -33.18
N GLY A 338 21.08 11.11 -33.15
CA GLY A 338 21.71 12.39 -33.51
C GLY A 338 22.65 12.95 -32.44
N THR A 339 23.58 13.83 -32.85
CA THR A 339 24.42 14.61 -31.94
C THR A 339 24.21 16.11 -32.14
N LEU A 340 23.87 16.83 -31.06
CA LEU A 340 23.77 18.28 -31.03
C LEU A 340 24.75 18.84 -29.99
N THR A 341 25.63 19.75 -30.40
CA THR A 341 26.61 20.40 -29.54
C THR A 341 26.38 21.92 -29.56
N VAL A 342 26.16 22.52 -28.39
CA VAL A 342 26.06 23.98 -28.22
C VAL A 342 27.25 24.45 -27.39
N ASN A 343 28.23 25.07 -28.05
CA ASN A 343 29.44 25.58 -27.40
C ASN A 343 29.29 27.06 -26.98
N GLY A 344 28.40 27.80 -27.63
CA GLY A 344 28.07 29.17 -27.23
C GLY A 344 27.47 29.21 -25.82
N THR A 345 27.66 30.32 -25.11
CA THR A 345 26.99 30.55 -23.82
C THR A 345 25.48 30.60 -24.03
N ILE A 346 24.72 30.09 -23.06
CA ILE A 346 23.26 30.13 -23.07
C ILE A 346 22.80 31.04 -21.95
N ASP A 347 22.06 32.09 -22.27
CA ASP A 347 21.25 32.80 -21.30
C ASP A 347 19.81 32.30 -21.40
N ASN A 348 19.30 31.66 -20.34
CA ASN A 348 17.94 31.15 -20.32
C ASN A 348 16.88 32.25 -20.16
N GLY A 349 17.28 33.51 -20.05
CA GLY A 349 16.37 34.66 -19.94
C GLY A 349 15.53 34.62 -18.66
N GLY A 350 15.97 33.91 -17.62
CA GLY A 350 15.19 33.66 -16.41
C GLY A 350 14.13 32.56 -16.54
N MET A 351 14.05 31.86 -17.68
CA MET A 351 13.03 30.85 -17.97
C MET A 351 13.55 29.43 -17.79
N LEU A 352 12.63 28.47 -17.62
CA LEU A 352 12.98 27.04 -17.56
C LEU A 352 13.48 26.55 -18.92
N LEU A 353 14.74 26.14 -19.00
CA LEU A 353 15.30 25.51 -20.19
C LEU A 353 14.99 24.01 -20.16
N THR A 354 14.28 23.50 -21.16
CA THR A 354 14.05 22.06 -21.34
C THR A 354 14.99 21.51 -22.40
N VAL A 355 15.65 20.40 -22.12
CA VAL A 355 16.43 19.64 -23.09
C VAL A 355 15.79 18.27 -23.23
N SER A 356 15.06 18.08 -24.33
CA SER A 356 14.44 16.82 -24.70
C SER A 356 15.37 16.04 -25.62
N ALA A 357 16.41 15.45 -25.03
CA ALA A 357 17.41 14.70 -25.79
C ALA A 357 16.88 13.29 -26.11
N GLY A 358 16.65 13.00 -27.39
CA GLY A 358 16.49 11.64 -27.90
C GLY A 358 17.83 10.99 -28.24
N GLY A 359 18.80 11.78 -28.70
CA GLY A 359 20.19 11.40 -28.99
C GLY A 359 21.17 11.97 -27.96
N THR A 360 22.40 12.29 -28.39
CA THR A 360 23.39 12.96 -27.55
C THR A 360 23.28 14.48 -27.70
N THR A 361 23.16 15.20 -26.59
CA THR A 361 23.17 16.67 -26.58
C THR A 361 24.22 17.17 -25.60
N THR A 362 25.19 17.94 -26.09
CA THR A 362 26.24 18.54 -25.26
C THR A 362 26.01 20.04 -25.19
N LEU A 363 25.82 20.56 -23.99
CA LEU A 363 25.84 21.99 -23.72
C LEU A 363 27.22 22.31 -23.12
N GLY A 364 28.15 22.69 -23.99
CA GLY A 364 29.54 22.96 -23.65
C GLY A 364 29.76 24.36 -23.09
N GLY A 365 28.97 25.34 -23.54
CA GLY A 365 28.98 26.70 -23.00
C GLY A 365 28.32 26.80 -21.62
N ALA A 366 28.67 27.84 -20.85
CA ALA A 366 28.01 28.14 -19.59
C ALA A 366 26.54 28.50 -19.80
N ILE A 367 25.65 27.90 -19.00
CA ILE A 367 24.24 28.29 -18.92
C ILE A 367 24.06 29.28 -17.76
N GLY A 368 23.55 30.47 -18.04
CA GLY A 368 23.23 31.53 -17.07
C GLY A 368 21.74 31.89 -17.04
N GLY A 369 21.40 32.84 -16.17
CA GLY A 369 20.04 33.34 -15.96
C GLY A 369 19.32 32.67 -14.78
N ALA A 370 18.29 33.31 -14.24
CA ALA A 370 17.66 32.86 -12.99
C ALA A 370 16.80 31.58 -13.12
N GLY A 371 16.53 31.13 -14.36
CA GLY A 371 15.66 29.98 -14.64
C GLY A 371 16.30 28.62 -14.31
N GLY A 372 15.51 27.55 -14.37
CA GLY A 372 15.95 26.17 -14.11
C GLY A 372 16.31 25.37 -15.36
N LEU A 373 16.58 24.08 -15.18
CA LEU A 373 16.88 23.13 -16.25
C LEU A 373 16.03 21.85 -16.12
N THR A 374 15.44 21.37 -17.21
CA THR A 374 14.76 20.07 -17.27
C THR A 374 15.42 19.18 -18.31
N LYS A 375 15.88 18.00 -17.90
CA LYS A 375 16.28 16.92 -18.80
C LYS A 375 15.12 15.95 -18.99
N SER A 376 14.63 15.87 -20.23
CA SER A 376 13.64 14.89 -20.69
C SER A 376 14.18 14.09 -21.88
N GLY A 377 13.41 13.11 -22.36
CA GLY A 377 13.83 12.22 -23.45
C GLY A 377 14.82 11.14 -23.00
N THR A 378 14.96 10.09 -23.82
CA THR A 378 15.70 8.86 -23.49
C THR A 378 17.21 8.96 -23.69
N GLY A 379 17.69 9.98 -24.38
CA GLY A 379 19.09 10.18 -24.72
C GLY A 379 19.92 10.82 -23.60
N THR A 380 21.15 11.19 -23.94
CA THR A 380 22.15 11.73 -23.01
C THR A 380 22.25 13.25 -23.16
N LEU A 381 22.16 13.96 -22.04
CA LEU A 381 22.56 15.37 -21.95
C LEU A 381 23.88 15.47 -21.19
N THR A 382 24.88 16.09 -21.80
CA THR A 382 26.15 16.44 -21.14
C THR A 382 26.19 17.94 -20.85
N LEU A 383 26.41 18.30 -19.58
CA LEU A 383 26.69 19.67 -19.15
C LEU A 383 28.20 19.85 -18.96
N GLY A 384 28.85 20.47 -19.94
CA GLY A 384 30.29 20.68 -19.97
C GLY A 384 30.75 22.00 -19.35
N GLY A 385 29.92 23.04 -19.38
CA GLY A 385 30.25 24.36 -18.85
C GLY A 385 30.15 24.47 -17.32
N ILE A 386 30.65 25.58 -16.77
CA ILE A 386 30.34 26.03 -15.42
C ILE A 386 29.03 26.81 -15.50
N ASN A 387 27.94 26.20 -15.04
CA ASN A 387 26.60 26.74 -15.19
C ASN A 387 26.23 27.56 -13.96
N ALA A 388 25.81 28.80 -14.19
CA ALA A 388 25.47 29.78 -13.17
C ALA A 388 23.95 29.98 -12.99
N TYR A 389 23.11 29.18 -13.64
CA TYR A 389 21.66 29.29 -13.49
C TYR A 389 21.21 28.90 -12.08
N THR A 390 20.28 29.68 -11.51
CA THR A 390 19.89 29.52 -10.09
C THR A 390 18.62 28.71 -9.87
N GLY A 391 17.85 28.43 -10.92
CA GLY A 391 16.64 27.62 -10.82
C GLY A 391 16.94 26.12 -10.68
N ALA A 392 15.94 25.35 -10.21
CA ALA A 392 16.09 23.92 -9.97
C ALA A 392 16.36 23.11 -11.26
N THR A 393 17.05 21.99 -11.10
CA THR A 393 17.29 21.00 -12.15
C THR A 393 16.42 19.77 -11.94
N SER A 394 15.69 19.34 -12.96
CA SER A 394 14.92 18.09 -12.94
C SER A 394 15.38 17.12 -14.03
N VAL A 395 15.43 15.82 -13.71
CA VAL A 395 15.74 14.74 -14.66
C VAL A 395 14.62 13.72 -14.62
N SER A 396 13.87 13.63 -15.73
CA SER A 396 12.69 12.75 -15.81
C SER A 396 12.94 11.47 -16.62
N ALA A 397 13.96 11.46 -17.49
CA ALA A 397 14.32 10.31 -18.33
C ALA A 397 15.74 10.42 -18.91
N GLY A 398 16.27 9.28 -19.36
CA GLY A 398 17.58 9.19 -20.02
C GLY A 398 18.75 9.43 -19.06
N THR A 399 19.84 10.01 -19.56
CA THR A 399 21.05 10.26 -18.76
C THR A 399 21.38 11.75 -18.72
N LEU A 400 21.65 12.27 -17.52
CA LEU A 400 22.32 13.55 -17.32
C LEU A 400 23.77 13.29 -16.90
N LEU A 401 24.73 13.68 -17.73
CA LEU A 401 26.16 13.67 -17.42
C LEU A 401 26.61 15.09 -17.08
N VAL A 402 27.13 15.30 -15.88
CA VAL A 402 27.73 16.57 -15.48
C VAL A 402 29.25 16.40 -15.53
N THR A 403 29.91 17.08 -16.46
CA THR A 403 31.38 17.10 -16.58
C THR A 403 31.97 18.45 -16.18
N GLY A 404 31.19 19.53 -16.29
CA GLY A 404 31.49 20.84 -15.72
C GLY A 404 30.93 21.01 -14.30
N ALA A 405 30.20 22.10 -14.06
CA ALA A 405 29.55 22.35 -12.77
C ALA A 405 28.11 22.86 -12.95
N THR A 406 27.19 22.46 -12.07
CA THR A 406 25.91 23.16 -11.87
C THR A 406 26.05 24.18 -10.74
N HIS A 407 25.13 25.14 -10.68
CA HIS A 407 25.20 26.20 -9.67
C HIS A 407 24.97 25.66 -8.24
N ALA A 408 25.71 26.20 -7.27
CA ALA A 408 25.76 25.71 -5.89
C ALA A 408 24.41 25.77 -5.14
N ALA A 409 23.50 26.68 -5.53
CA ALA A 409 22.19 26.85 -4.90
C ALA A 409 21.05 26.09 -5.58
N SER A 410 21.31 25.44 -6.73
CA SER A 410 20.25 24.87 -7.57
C SER A 410 19.96 23.43 -7.15
N ALA A 411 18.80 23.17 -6.55
CA ALA A 411 18.38 21.83 -6.17
C ALA A 411 18.22 20.91 -7.40
N VAL A 412 18.62 19.65 -7.27
CA VAL A 412 18.55 18.64 -8.34
C VAL A 412 17.64 17.50 -7.93
N THR A 413 16.61 17.22 -8.74
CA THR A 413 15.70 16.09 -8.55
C THR A 413 15.77 15.15 -9.73
N VAL A 414 16.08 13.88 -9.46
CA VAL A 414 16.08 12.81 -10.46
C VAL A 414 14.86 11.94 -10.19
N SER A 415 13.83 12.06 -11.02
CA SER A 415 12.59 11.28 -10.93
C SER A 415 12.56 10.09 -11.89
N GLY A 416 13.48 10.05 -12.86
CA GLY A 416 13.65 8.95 -13.80
C GLY A 416 15.00 9.04 -14.51
N GLY A 417 15.62 7.90 -14.80
CA GLY A 417 16.89 7.82 -15.53
C GLY A 417 18.15 7.83 -14.64
N THR A 418 19.26 8.31 -15.21
CA THR A 418 20.60 8.22 -14.63
C THR A 418 21.22 9.61 -14.44
N LEU A 419 21.77 9.86 -13.25
CA LEU A 419 22.70 10.97 -12.99
C LEU A 419 24.14 10.43 -12.97
N GLY A 420 25.02 11.05 -13.74
CA GLY A 420 26.42 10.66 -13.81
C GLY A 420 27.36 11.80 -14.17
N GLY A 421 28.60 11.45 -14.53
CA GLY A 421 29.66 12.38 -14.90
C GLY A 421 30.76 12.51 -13.85
N THR A 422 31.66 13.45 -14.10
CA THR A 422 32.89 13.70 -13.30
C THR A 422 32.94 15.11 -12.71
N GLY A 423 31.87 15.88 -12.87
CA GLY A 423 31.77 17.29 -12.53
C GLY A 423 31.20 17.52 -11.13
N THR A 424 30.73 18.75 -10.90
CA THR A 424 30.09 19.16 -9.65
C THR A 424 28.61 19.40 -9.83
N VAL A 425 27.79 18.75 -9.00
CA VAL A 425 26.34 18.94 -8.89
C VAL A 425 26.05 19.72 -7.60
N GLY A 426 25.77 21.00 -7.72
CA GLY A 426 25.40 21.87 -6.60
C GLY A 426 24.02 21.58 -6.00
N GLY A 427 23.68 22.27 -4.90
CA GLY A 427 22.39 22.19 -4.23
C GLY A 427 22.10 20.87 -3.53
N THR A 428 20.87 20.66 -3.09
CA THR A 428 20.40 19.36 -2.60
C THR A 428 20.06 18.44 -3.77
N VAL A 429 20.54 17.21 -3.74
CA VAL A 429 20.30 16.18 -4.76
C VAL A 429 19.37 15.10 -4.19
N SER A 430 18.23 14.88 -4.85
CA SER A 430 17.24 13.87 -4.46
C SER A 430 17.05 12.85 -5.58
N MET A 431 17.29 11.57 -5.27
CA MET A 431 17.13 10.45 -6.20
C MET A 431 15.85 9.68 -5.88
N ALA A 432 14.89 9.64 -6.80
CA ALA A 432 13.66 8.88 -6.62
C ALA A 432 13.86 7.36 -6.83
N ASN A 433 12.89 6.57 -6.39
CA ASN A 433 12.89 5.12 -6.60
C ASN A 433 12.99 4.74 -8.10
N GLY A 434 13.80 3.72 -8.42
CA GLY A 434 14.02 3.24 -9.79
C GLY A 434 15.01 4.07 -10.63
N THR A 435 15.71 5.03 -10.03
CA THR A 435 16.75 5.84 -10.69
C THR A 435 18.15 5.30 -10.43
N THR A 436 19.13 5.80 -11.19
CA THR A 436 20.54 5.37 -11.09
C THR A 436 21.47 6.54 -10.83
N VAL A 437 22.43 6.37 -9.93
CA VAL A 437 23.62 7.22 -9.82
C VAL A 437 24.81 6.43 -10.38
N ALA A 438 25.50 7.00 -11.35
CA ALA A 438 26.65 6.37 -12.02
C ALA A 438 27.74 7.41 -12.28
N PRO A 439 28.63 7.69 -11.31
CA PRO A 439 29.78 8.56 -11.50
C PRO A 439 30.65 8.07 -12.68
N GLY A 440 31.33 9.01 -13.34
CA GLY A 440 32.04 8.74 -14.59
C GLY A 440 31.22 9.03 -15.85
N THR A 441 31.85 8.99 -17.01
CA THR A 441 31.22 9.34 -18.31
C THR A 441 30.63 8.14 -19.06
N GLY A 442 30.44 7.00 -18.37
CA GLY A 442 30.05 5.72 -18.95
C GLY A 442 31.25 4.87 -19.39
N GLY A 443 31.07 3.54 -19.41
CA GLY A 443 32.13 2.57 -19.74
C GLY A 443 33.00 2.21 -18.53
N THR A 444 34.29 1.96 -18.75
CA THR A 444 35.27 1.53 -17.74
C THR A 444 36.10 2.68 -17.13
N THR A 445 35.82 3.93 -17.52
CA THR A 445 36.57 5.10 -17.05
C THR A 445 36.11 5.49 -15.65
N ILE A 446 37.01 5.35 -14.69
CA ILE A 446 36.80 5.75 -13.29
C ILE A 446 36.58 7.25 -13.17
N GLY A 447 35.51 7.67 -12.46
CA GLY A 447 35.15 9.07 -12.29
C GLY A 447 34.65 9.44 -10.89
N THR A 448 34.90 10.69 -10.48
CA THR A 448 34.34 11.25 -9.23
C THR A 448 33.26 12.27 -9.55
N LEU A 449 32.04 12.03 -9.08
CA LEU A 449 30.95 13.00 -9.15
C LEU A 449 30.88 13.76 -7.82
N THR A 450 31.16 15.06 -7.86
CA THR A 450 31.02 15.91 -6.67
C THR A 450 29.58 16.34 -6.53
N THR A 451 28.99 16.23 -5.34
CA THR A 451 27.57 16.55 -5.10
C THR A 451 27.39 17.40 -3.84
N GLY A 452 26.30 18.16 -3.77
CA GLY A 452 25.81 18.71 -2.50
C GLY A 452 25.21 17.63 -1.59
N ALA A 453 24.26 17.98 -0.72
CA ALA A 453 23.61 16.96 0.12
C ALA A 453 22.80 15.99 -0.74
N LEU A 454 23.02 14.68 -0.61
CA LEU A 454 22.48 13.65 -1.51
C LEU A 454 21.61 12.67 -0.73
N THR A 455 20.39 12.39 -1.22
CA THR A 455 19.47 11.43 -0.60
C THR A 455 18.96 10.40 -1.59
N PHE A 456 19.00 9.12 -1.19
CA PHE A 456 18.55 8.00 -2.00
C PHE A 456 17.14 7.53 -1.62
N GLY A 457 16.33 7.25 -2.63
CA GLY A 457 15.15 6.38 -2.49
C GLY A 457 15.54 4.92 -2.25
N SER A 458 14.60 4.14 -1.70
CA SER A 458 14.78 2.74 -1.30
C SER A 458 15.12 1.77 -2.44
N THR A 459 14.89 2.14 -3.71
CA THR A 459 15.21 1.32 -4.88
C THR A 459 16.13 2.03 -5.89
N VAL A 460 16.85 3.06 -5.44
CA VAL A 460 17.92 3.68 -6.24
C VAL A 460 19.04 2.67 -6.48
N THR A 461 19.63 2.66 -7.67
CA THR A 461 20.84 1.89 -7.98
C THR A 461 22.05 2.81 -7.95
N TYR A 462 23.05 2.48 -7.14
CA TYR A 462 24.37 3.10 -7.23
C TYR A 462 25.31 2.17 -7.99
N SER A 463 25.70 2.60 -9.19
CA SER A 463 26.59 1.85 -10.06
C SER A 463 28.00 2.40 -9.96
N VAL A 464 28.94 1.54 -9.57
CA VAL A 464 30.36 1.88 -9.44
C VAL A 464 31.21 0.91 -10.25
N ASN A 465 32.22 1.42 -10.95
CA ASN A 465 33.28 0.61 -11.53
C ASN A 465 34.54 0.66 -10.65
N LEU A 466 35.27 -0.46 -10.58
CA LEU A 466 36.55 -0.58 -9.88
C LEU A 466 37.69 -0.90 -10.86
N ASP A 467 38.82 -0.23 -10.69
CA ASP A 467 40.08 -0.51 -11.38
C ASP A 467 41.20 -0.73 -10.36
N GLY A 468 41.94 -1.84 -10.48
CA GLY A 468 42.96 -2.25 -9.50
C GLY A 468 44.41 -2.10 -9.95
N VAL A 469 44.67 -1.53 -11.14
CA VAL A 469 46.03 -1.08 -11.50
C VAL A 469 46.49 0.07 -10.58
N LEU A 470 45.53 0.85 -10.08
CA LEU A 470 45.62 1.81 -8.99
C LEU A 470 44.26 1.75 -8.28
N PRO A 471 44.13 1.40 -6.99
CA PRO A 471 42.84 1.11 -6.35
C PRO A 471 41.91 2.33 -6.39
N SER A 472 41.18 2.43 -7.48
CA SER A 472 40.39 3.59 -7.88
C SER A 472 39.00 3.09 -8.24
N ALA A 473 38.01 3.90 -7.90
CA ALA A 473 36.62 3.54 -8.06
C ALA A 473 35.82 4.76 -8.49
N ASP A 474 34.73 4.50 -9.20
CA ASP A 474 33.69 5.50 -9.35
C ASP A 474 33.22 5.94 -7.97
N ARG A 475 33.21 7.25 -7.75
CA ARG A 475 33.05 7.82 -6.43
C ARG A 475 32.04 8.95 -6.41
N ILE A 476 31.20 8.95 -5.39
CA ILE A 476 30.46 10.16 -4.95
C ILE A 476 31.33 10.90 -3.95
N ASP A 477 31.55 12.19 -4.17
CA ASP A 477 32.24 13.08 -3.22
C ASP A 477 31.30 14.23 -2.80
N ALA A 478 31.04 14.36 -1.51
CA ALA A 478 30.09 15.33 -0.95
C ALA A 478 30.72 16.10 0.23
N PRO A 479 31.75 16.93 -0.02
CA PRO A 479 32.56 17.52 1.03
C PRO A 479 31.73 18.43 1.94
N GLY A 480 31.72 18.15 3.25
CA GLY A 480 30.94 18.92 4.24
C GLY A 480 29.43 18.65 4.22
N GLN A 481 28.96 17.79 3.32
CA GLN A 481 27.54 17.51 3.11
C GLN A 481 27.16 16.10 3.60
N THR A 482 25.86 15.87 3.80
CA THR A 482 25.31 14.56 4.15
C THR A 482 24.95 13.76 2.89
N VAL A 483 25.39 12.51 2.84
CA VAL A 483 24.91 11.48 1.92
C VAL A 483 24.07 10.48 2.70
N ASN A 484 22.76 10.43 2.41
CA ASN A 484 21.83 9.48 3.01
C ASN A 484 21.59 8.30 2.06
N LEU A 485 22.20 7.17 2.38
CA LEU A 485 22.22 5.94 1.59
C LEU A 485 21.00 5.08 1.85
N ALA A 486 20.52 4.48 0.76
CA ALA A 486 19.52 3.43 0.69
C ALA A 486 19.75 2.67 -0.63
N GLY A 487 18.81 1.83 -1.06
CA GLY A 487 18.87 1.27 -2.42
C GLY A 487 19.94 0.19 -2.59
N THR A 488 20.31 -0.11 -3.83
CA THR A 488 21.21 -1.22 -4.18
C THR A 488 22.56 -0.70 -4.68
N LEU A 489 23.61 -1.49 -4.43
CA LEU A 489 24.96 -1.25 -4.96
C LEU A 489 25.25 -2.25 -6.07
N THR A 490 25.69 -1.78 -7.24
CA THR A 490 26.16 -2.62 -8.35
C THR A 490 27.60 -2.28 -8.68
N VAL A 491 28.46 -3.31 -8.79
CA VAL A 491 29.90 -3.13 -8.94
C VAL A 491 30.39 -3.75 -10.25
N GLY A 492 30.96 -2.93 -11.13
CA GLY A 492 31.72 -3.35 -12.33
C GLY A 492 33.21 -3.48 -12.00
N ILE A 493 33.91 -4.46 -12.59
CA ILE A 493 35.31 -4.73 -12.27
C ILE A 493 36.11 -4.87 -13.56
N THR A 494 37.14 -4.05 -13.73
CA THR A 494 38.03 -4.13 -14.91
C THR A 494 39.38 -4.77 -14.56
N ASN A 495 40.04 -4.39 -13.43
CA ASN A 495 41.32 -4.98 -13.01
C ASN A 495 41.52 -5.03 -11.47
N ALA A 496 40.51 -5.35 -10.67
CA ALA A 496 40.65 -5.27 -9.20
C ALA A 496 41.84 -6.09 -8.65
N ALA A 497 42.54 -5.60 -7.61
CA ALA A 497 43.65 -6.31 -6.96
C ALA A 497 43.16 -6.96 -5.66
N SER A 498 43.61 -8.18 -5.36
CA SER A 498 43.26 -8.86 -4.10
C SER A 498 43.76 -8.06 -2.90
N GLY A 499 42.92 -7.86 -1.88
CA GLY A 499 43.24 -7.07 -0.69
C GLY A 499 43.18 -5.55 -0.89
N ALA A 500 42.87 -5.05 -2.09
CA ALA A 500 42.75 -3.62 -2.34
C ALA A 500 41.48 -3.02 -1.72
N GLU A 501 41.60 -1.78 -1.21
CA GLU A 501 40.47 -1.00 -0.71
C GLU A 501 40.08 0.10 -1.69
N TYR A 502 38.78 0.22 -1.97
CA TYR A 502 38.18 1.15 -2.91
C TYR A 502 37.21 2.08 -2.18
N THR A 503 37.48 3.39 -2.17
CA THR A 503 36.53 4.37 -1.62
C THR A 503 35.48 4.74 -2.66
N ILE A 504 34.23 4.35 -2.41
CA ILE A 504 33.10 4.62 -3.33
C ILE A 504 32.27 5.84 -2.88
N VAL A 505 32.27 6.17 -1.59
CA VAL A 505 31.62 7.39 -1.10
C VAL A 505 32.56 8.11 -0.14
N SER A 506 32.61 9.43 -0.28
CA SER A 506 33.23 10.34 0.69
C SER A 506 32.32 11.53 0.91
N ALA A 507 32.05 11.87 2.17
CA ALA A 507 31.08 12.89 2.54
C ALA A 507 31.47 13.57 3.86
N GLY A 508 30.84 14.71 4.16
CA GLY A 508 30.88 15.27 5.51
C GLY A 508 30.14 14.39 6.52
N THR A 509 29.07 13.71 6.09
CA THR A 509 28.38 12.69 6.88
C THR A 509 27.80 11.60 5.95
N VAL A 510 28.03 10.33 6.27
CA VAL A 510 27.36 9.18 5.66
C VAL A 510 26.29 8.68 6.63
N ALA A 511 25.03 8.73 6.20
CA ALA A 511 23.89 8.17 6.94
C ALA A 511 23.30 6.99 6.15
N GLY A 512 22.76 6.00 6.87
CA GLY A 512 22.18 4.80 6.24
C GLY A 512 23.21 3.81 5.66
N THR A 513 22.71 2.74 5.04
CA THR A 513 23.50 1.70 4.37
C THR A 513 22.82 1.28 3.07
N PHE A 514 23.52 0.57 2.19
CA PHE A 514 22.86 -0.06 1.04
C PHE A 514 22.00 -1.24 1.53
N ASN A 515 20.89 -1.50 0.85
CA ASN A 515 19.95 -2.56 1.20
C ASN A 515 20.66 -3.92 1.19
N GLY A 516 20.54 -4.66 2.30
CA GLY A 516 21.17 -5.97 2.46
C GLY A 516 22.69 -5.94 2.68
N LEU A 517 23.29 -4.76 2.78
CA LEU A 517 24.73 -4.58 2.96
C LEU A 517 25.02 -3.67 4.17
N PRO A 518 24.65 -4.04 5.41
CA PRO A 518 25.09 -3.30 6.60
C PRO A 518 26.63 -3.25 6.73
N HIS A 519 27.14 -2.42 7.64
CA HIS A 519 28.57 -2.35 7.94
C HIS A 519 29.16 -3.74 8.24
N GLY A 520 30.25 -4.07 7.55
CA GLY A 520 30.94 -5.34 7.72
C GLY A 520 30.44 -6.46 6.80
N SER A 521 29.42 -6.21 5.96
CA SER A 521 28.90 -7.23 5.04
C SER A 521 29.95 -7.66 4.02
N VAL A 522 29.96 -8.95 3.68
CA VAL A 522 30.72 -9.47 2.55
C VAL A 522 29.73 -9.92 1.47
N PHE A 523 29.89 -9.43 0.26
CA PHE A 523 29.03 -9.79 -0.88
C PHE A 523 29.85 -10.25 -2.07
N ASN A 524 29.26 -11.09 -2.91
CA ASN A 524 29.91 -11.58 -4.13
C ASN A 524 29.57 -10.68 -5.32
N GLN A 525 30.58 -10.28 -6.08
CA GLN A 525 30.42 -9.63 -7.38
C GLN A 525 31.43 -10.23 -8.36
N ALA A 526 30.92 -10.74 -9.50
CA ALA A 526 31.75 -11.32 -10.56
C ALA A 526 32.79 -12.34 -10.03
N SER A 527 32.35 -13.26 -9.17
CA SER A 527 33.17 -14.32 -8.54
C SER A 527 34.24 -13.82 -7.55
N ARG A 528 34.20 -12.55 -7.15
CA ARG A 528 35.04 -11.98 -6.09
C ARG A 528 34.20 -11.57 -4.89
N TYR A 529 34.81 -11.54 -3.71
CA TYR A 529 34.13 -11.16 -2.48
C TYR A 529 34.60 -9.78 -2.04
N PHE A 530 33.66 -8.89 -1.73
CA PHE A 530 33.96 -7.55 -1.24
C PHE A 530 33.37 -7.36 0.15
N LEU A 531 34.22 -6.93 1.08
CA LEU A 531 33.84 -6.44 2.39
C LEU A 531 33.49 -4.96 2.30
N ILE A 532 32.27 -4.58 2.68
CA ILE A 532 31.86 -3.17 2.73
C ILE A 532 32.03 -2.59 4.14
N ARG A 533 32.60 -1.40 4.24
CA ARG A 533 32.72 -0.65 5.49
C ARG A 533 32.12 0.74 5.33
N TYR A 534 31.40 1.14 6.37
CA TYR A 534 30.84 2.49 6.52
C TYR A 534 31.53 3.16 7.71
N THR A 535 32.11 4.33 7.49
CA THR A 535 32.55 5.26 8.54
C THR A 535 31.59 6.46 8.56
N PRO A 536 31.67 7.37 9.55
CA PRO A 536 30.86 8.59 9.54
C PRO A 536 31.06 9.44 8.28
N THR A 537 32.15 9.26 7.52
CA THR A 537 32.50 10.12 6.37
C THR A 537 32.77 9.34 5.08
N THR A 538 32.89 8.02 5.10
CA THR A 538 33.27 7.22 3.92
C THR A 538 32.55 5.89 3.82
N VAL A 539 32.44 5.38 2.60
CA VAL A 539 32.10 3.98 2.31
C VAL A 539 33.21 3.35 1.48
N THR A 540 33.75 2.22 1.95
CA THR A 540 34.83 1.50 1.26
C THR A 540 34.44 0.06 0.94
N LEU A 541 34.98 -0.47 -0.16
CA LEU A 541 34.93 -1.87 -0.55
C LEU A 541 36.34 -2.46 -0.47
N THR A 542 36.54 -3.53 0.28
CA THR A 542 37.82 -4.26 0.32
C THR A 542 37.65 -5.61 -0.36
N ASP A 543 38.47 -5.90 -1.37
CA ASP A 543 38.51 -7.22 -2.00
C ASP A 543 39.08 -8.25 -1.03
N THR A 544 38.30 -9.26 -0.64
CA THR A 544 38.66 -10.23 0.40
C THR A 544 38.72 -11.66 -0.12
N THR A 545 39.60 -12.46 0.46
CA THR A 545 39.63 -13.92 0.30
C THR A 545 38.81 -14.59 1.40
N VAL A 546 38.19 -15.72 1.09
CA VAL A 546 37.45 -16.54 2.07
C VAL A 546 38.33 -17.72 2.45
N ASN A 547 38.81 -17.78 3.71
CA ASN A 547 39.61 -18.89 4.21
C ASN A 547 38.79 -19.81 5.12
N THR A 548 39.35 -20.95 5.50
CA THR A 548 38.78 -21.84 6.53
C THR A 548 39.70 -21.81 7.75
N ARG A 549 39.12 -21.52 8.91
CA ARG A 549 39.82 -21.42 10.19
C ARG A 549 39.30 -22.50 11.12
N THR A 550 40.19 -23.36 11.60
CA THR A 550 39.82 -24.48 12.47
C THR A 550 40.26 -24.19 13.90
N TRP A 551 39.32 -24.19 14.84
CA TRP A 551 39.60 -24.06 16.27
C TRP A 551 40.27 -25.35 16.77
N ASP A 552 41.39 -25.22 17.46
CA ASP A 552 42.06 -26.30 18.18
C ASP A 552 42.20 -26.03 19.70
N GLY A 553 41.97 -24.79 20.12
CA GLY A 553 42.07 -24.38 21.52
C GLY A 553 43.49 -24.48 22.09
N GLY A 554 44.51 -24.33 21.25
CA GLY A 554 45.92 -24.47 21.63
C GLY A 554 46.44 -23.43 22.64
N SER A 555 45.78 -22.28 22.81
CA SER A 555 46.24 -21.25 23.73
C SER A 555 46.09 -21.63 25.20
N LEU A 556 47.13 -21.39 25.99
CA LEU A 556 47.08 -21.49 27.44
C LEU A 556 46.48 -20.23 28.10
N ALA A 557 46.35 -19.12 27.37
CA ALA A 557 46.03 -17.82 27.95
C ALA A 557 44.52 -17.56 28.09
N ASN A 558 43.75 -17.76 27.02
CA ASN A 558 42.33 -17.40 26.98
C ASN A 558 41.57 -18.20 25.90
N SER A 559 40.24 -18.09 25.89
CA SER A 559 39.35 -18.76 24.92
C SER A 559 38.87 -17.82 23.82
N ASN A 560 39.57 -16.72 23.56
CA ASN A 560 39.11 -15.70 22.63
C ASN A 560 39.30 -16.11 21.17
N TRP A 561 38.38 -15.71 20.30
CA TRP A 561 38.47 -15.94 18.86
C TRP A 561 39.60 -15.13 18.22
N THR A 562 39.94 -13.95 18.76
CA THR A 562 41.04 -13.12 18.23
C THR A 562 42.44 -13.65 18.57
N THR A 563 42.57 -14.61 19.50
CA THR A 563 43.87 -15.19 19.90
C THR A 563 44.37 -16.19 18.86
N PRO A 564 45.47 -15.92 18.15
CA PRO A 564 45.92 -16.77 17.04
C PRO A 564 46.20 -18.22 17.44
N GLU A 565 46.77 -18.46 18.64
CA GLU A 565 47.16 -19.78 19.14
C GLU A 565 45.96 -20.70 19.46
N ASN A 566 44.72 -20.20 19.39
CA ASN A 566 43.51 -21.01 19.51
C ASN A 566 43.05 -21.63 18.18
N TRP A 567 43.75 -21.32 17.08
CA TRP A 567 43.41 -21.74 15.74
C TRP A 567 44.58 -22.49 15.10
N VAL A 568 44.26 -23.54 14.35
CA VAL A 568 45.24 -24.36 13.64
C VAL A 568 46.15 -23.49 12.78
N GLY A 569 47.46 -23.61 13.01
CA GLY A 569 48.50 -22.84 12.31
C GLY A 569 48.79 -21.48 12.91
N ASP A 570 48.26 -21.19 14.11
CA ASP A 570 48.48 -19.96 14.88
C ASP A 570 48.06 -18.69 14.12
N VAL A 571 46.91 -18.75 13.44
CA VAL A 571 46.36 -17.60 12.70
C VAL A 571 44.88 -17.40 13.02
N ALA A 572 44.59 -16.28 13.67
CA ALA A 572 43.23 -15.87 14.01
C ALA A 572 42.36 -15.64 12.75
N PRO A 573 41.03 -15.86 12.85
CA PRO A 573 40.10 -15.60 11.78
C PRO A 573 39.99 -14.11 11.46
N VAL A 574 39.65 -13.82 10.21
CA VAL A 574 39.29 -12.46 9.77
C VAL A 574 37.84 -12.45 9.27
N PRO A 575 37.19 -11.27 9.21
CA PRO A 575 35.86 -11.16 8.64
C PRO A 575 35.80 -11.80 7.25
N GLY A 576 34.80 -12.65 7.03
CA GLY A 576 34.60 -13.41 5.81
C GLY A 576 35.10 -14.86 5.80
N ASP A 577 35.86 -15.27 6.82
CA ASP A 577 36.31 -16.67 6.93
C ASP A 577 35.16 -17.64 7.28
N ASN A 578 35.35 -18.93 6.95
CA ASN A 578 34.56 -20.04 7.49
C ASN A 578 35.19 -20.50 8.80
N LEU A 579 34.39 -20.64 9.85
CA LEU A 579 34.86 -21.08 11.17
C LEU A 579 34.47 -22.54 11.40
N VAL A 580 35.46 -23.37 11.73
CA VAL A 580 35.29 -24.81 12.00
C VAL A 580 35.70 -25.09 13.44
N PHE A 581 34.75 -25.47 14.28
CA PHE A 581 35.02 -25.90 15.65
C PHE A 581 35.23 -27.42 15.67
N ALA A 582 36.49 -27.82 15.85
CA ALA A 582 36.93 -29.22 15.87
C ALA A 582 37.65 -29.55 17.19
N GLY A 583 37.79 -30.85 17.48
CA GLY A 583 38.53 -31.33 18.65
C GLY A 583 37.76 -31.32 19.97
N SER A 584 38.51 -31.52 21.07
CA SER A 584 37.97 -31.76 22.42
C SER A 584 38.52 -30.80 23.49
N SER A 585 39.34 -29.83 23.09
CA SER A 585 40.00 -28.87 23.99
C SER A 585 39.31 -27.51 23.96
N ARG A 586 39.30 -26.80 25.11
CA ARG A 586 38.70 -25.46 25.29
C ARG A 586 37.32 -25.33 24.64
N LEU A 587 36.38 -26.14 25.12
CA LEU A 587 35.02 -26.25 24.56
C LEU A 587 34.13 -25.02 24.80
N THR A 588 34.64 -23.94 25.39
CA THR A 588 33.91 -22.68 25.63
C THR A 588 34.60 -21.48 24.97
N PRO A 589 34.74 -21.46 23.64
CA PRO A 589 35.32 -20.34 22.91
C PRO A 589 34.41 -19.10 23.01
N VAL A 590 35.03 -17.93 23.16
CA VAL A 590 34.36 -16.63 23.33
C VAL A 590 34.66 -15.75 22.13
N ASN A 591 33.61 -15.37 21.39
CA ASN A 591 33.70 -14.39 20.32
C ASN A 591 33.90 -12.98 20.91
N ASP A 592 35.11 -12.45 20.74
CA ASP A 592 35.51 -11.12 21.16
C ASP A 592 35.69 -10.14 19.99
N PHE A 593 35.31 -10.53 18.77
CA PHE A 593 35.20 -9.58 17.66
C PHE A 593 34.08 -8.55 17.93
N PRO A 594 34.14 -7.34 17.33
CA PRO A 594 33.04 -6.38 17.41
C PRO A 594 31.70 -7.00 17.02
N ALA A 595 30.64 -6.63 17.74
CA ALA A 595 29.29 -7.12 17.46
C ALA A 595 28.88 -6.85 16.00
N GLY A 596 28.33 -7.86 15.33
CA GLY A 596 27.95 -7.82 13.93
C GLY A 596 29.07 -8.16 12.94
N THR A 597 30.26 -8.55 13.42
CA THR A 597 31.34 -9.04 12.53
C THR A 597 30.82 -10.19 11.66
N ALA A 598 31.04 -10.08 10.35
CA ALA A 598 30.55 -11.05 9.38
C ALA A 598 31.55 -12.20 9.18
N PHE A 599 31.06 -13.42 9.32
CA PHE A 599 31.74 -14.64 8.93
C PHE A 599 30.92 -15.37 7.88
N ARG A 600 31.55 -16.17 7.04
CA ARG A 600 30.82 -16.91 6.00
C ARG A 600 29.96 -17.99 6.64
N SER A 601 30.55 -18.81 7.50
CA SER A 601 29.85 -19.90 8.16
C SER A 601 30.46 -20.26 9.49
N ILE A 602 29.67 -20.97 10.29
CA ILE A 602 30.14 -21.69 11.47
C ILE A 602 29.80 -23.16 11.29
N SER A 603 30.74 -24.05 11.62
CA SER A 603 30.52 -25.49 11.54
C SER A 603 31.15 -26.23 12.71
N PHE A 604 30.48 -27.27 13.20
CA PHE A 604 31.06 -28.23 14.16
C PHE A 604 31.46 -29.50 13.41
N ALA A 605 32.73 -29.84 13.45
CA ALA A 605 33.29 -30.97 12.72
C ALA A 605 32.89 -32.33 13.34
N ALA A 606 33.05 -33.41 12.56
CA ALA A 606 32.89 -34.77 13.08
C ALA A 606 33.88 -35.01 14.24
N GLY A 607 33.39 -35.57 15.35
CA GLY A 607 34.19 -35.81 16.55
C GLY A 607 34.40 -34.58 17.45
N ALA A 608 33.79 -33.43 17.14
CA ALA A 608 33.85 -32.26 18.02
C ALA A 608 33.21 -32.55 19.40
N GLY A 609 33.86 -32.09 20.47
CA GLY A 609 33.35 -32.14 21.85
C GLY A 609 32.17 -31.18 22.08
N ASP A 610 31.65 -31.11 23.30
CA ASP A 610 30.45 -30.31 23.63
C ASP A 610 30.73 -28.80 23.69
N PHE A 611 30.90 -28.19 22.52
CA PHE A 611 31.17 -26.77 22.39
C PHE A 611 30.01 -25.89 22.86
N VAL A 612 30.34 -24.79 23.55
CA VAL A 612 29.44 -23.68 23.87
C VAL A 612 30.08 -22.40 23.34
N LEU A 613 29.53 -21.84 22.26
CA LEU A 613 30.01 -20.59 21.66
C LEU A 613 29.32 -19.40 22.34
N ASP A 614 30.09 -18.59 23.07
CA ASP A 614 29.63 -17.39 23.77
C ASP A 614 30.21 -16.11 23.13
N GLY A 615 29.73 -14.93 23.55
CA GLY A 615 30.33 -13.64 23.19
C GLY A 615 29.44 -12.75 22.32
N ASN A 616 30.09 -11.86 21.55
CA ASN A 616 29.42 -10.84 20.74
C ASN A 616 28.64 -11.44 19.56
N SER A 617 27.65 -10.71 19.04
CA SER A 617 26.85 -11.17 17.89
C SER A 617 27.67 -11.27 16.61
N VAL A 618 27.28 -12.18 15.72
CA VAL A 618 27.90 -12.37 14.40
C VAL A 618 26.87 -12.32 13.27
N GLN A 619 27.33 -11.93 12.08
CA GLN A 619 26.57 -12.08 10.84
C GLN A 619 27.05 -13.32 10.08
N LEU A 620 26.13 -14.09 9.52
CA LEU A 620 26.40 -15.28 8.69
C LEU A 620 25.81 -15.10 7.29
N TYR A 621 26.66 -15.19 6.27
CA TYR A 621 26.27 -14.96 4.87
C TYR A 621 26.52 -16.16 3.93
N GLY A 622 26.88 -17.32 4.47
CA GLY A 622 27.22 -18.52 3.71
C GLY A 622 26.06 -19.21 2.99
N GLY A 623 24.86 -18.62 2.98
CA GLY A 623 23.66 -19.20 2.34
C GLY A 623 23.40 -20.63 2.80
N THR A 624 23.58 -21.58 1.88
CA THR A 624 23.34 -23.03 2.03
C THR A 624 24.31 -23.76 2.96
N ALA A 625 25.24 -23.06 3.60
CA ALA A 625 26.12 -23.61 4.63
C ALA A 625 26.34 -22.64 5.80
N ALA A 626 25.39 -21.76 6.10
CA ALA A 626 25.57 -20.70 7.09
C ALA A 626 25.90 -21.25 8.51
N LEU A 627 25.18 -22.27 8.98
CA LEU A 627 25.47 -22.96 10.24
C LEU A 627 25.29 -24.48 10.09
N SER A 628 26.25 -25.27 10.57
CA SER A 628 26.16 -26.73 10.46
C SER A 628 26.77 -27.46 11.65
N SER A 629 26.22 -28.62 11.99
CA SER A 629 26.82 -29.57 12.93
C SER A 629 26.90 -30.96 12.29
N SER A 630 28.14 -31.38 12.01
CA SER A 630 28.46 -32.73 11.51
C SER A 630 28.85 -33.71 12.62
N ALA A 631 28.83 -33.25 13.87
CA ALA A 631 29.14 -34.08 15.04
C ALA A 631 28.00 -35.06 15.35
N ALA A 632 28.29 -36.35 15.33
CA ALA A 632 27.31 -37.43 15.54
C ALA A 632 27.05 -37.75 17.03
N ALA A 633 27.62 -37.00 17.96
CA ALA A 633 27.41 -37.19 19.40
C ALA A 633 27.57 -35.86 20.17
N GLY A 634 26.95 -35.82 21.35
CA GLY A 634 27.04 -34.69 22.27
C GLY A 634 26.16 -33.50 21.87
N THR A 635 26.34 -32.39 22.58
CA THR A 635 25.56 -31.15 22.42
C THR A 635 26.47 -30.00 22.00
N LYS A 636 26.11 -29.31 20.92
CA LYS A 636 26.77 -28.08 20.47
C LYS A 636 25.84 -26.92 20.74
N THR A 637 26.29 -25.92 21.47
CA THR A 637 25.48 -24.78 21.90
C THR A 637 26.03 -23.49 21.31
N VAL A 638 25.17 -22.66 20.73
CA VAL A 638 25.50 -21.30 20.26
C VAL A 638 24.65 -20.31 21.04
N ARG A 639 25.29 -19.55 21.93
CA ARG A 639 24.64 -18.56 22.81
C ARG A 639 24.72 -17.14 22.28
N MET A 640 25.72 -16.84 21.49
CA MET A 640 25.84 -15.53 20.82
C MET A 640 24.68 -15.30 19.82
N PRO A 641 24.17 -14.06 19.69
CA PRO A 641 23.14 -13.75 18.69
C PRO A 641 23.66 -13.90 17.26
N LEU A 642 22.79 -14.37 16.36
CA LEU A 642 23.09 -14.61 14.95
C LEU A 642 22.21 -13.73 14.06
N THR A 643 22.80 -13.13 13.03
CA THR A 643 22.07 -12.45 11.96
C THR A 643 22.39 -13.09 10.63
N PHE A 644 21.38 -13.53 9.88
CA PHE A 644 21.57 -14.08 8.53
C PHE A 644 21.38 -12.98 7.48
N THR A 645 22.36 -12.80 6.60
CA THR A 645 22.40 -11.68 5.62
C THR A 645 22.43 -12.12 4.16
N SER A 646 22.34 -13.42 3.88
CA SER A 646 22.30 -13.99 2.52
C SER A 646 20.97 -14.67 2.24
N SER A 647 20.59 -14.77 0.95
CA SER A 647 19.43 -15.57 0.55
C SER A 647 19.60 -17.05 0.91
N ALA A 648 18.49 -17.68 1.32
CA ALA A 648 18.40 -19.10 1.72
C ALA A 648 19.42 -19.53 2.80
N PRO A 649 19.45 -18.89 3.98
CA PRO A 649 20.31 -19.32 5.06
C PRO A 649 19.89 -20.72 5.56
N THR A 650 20.84 -21.65 5.67
CA THR A 650 20.57 -23.00 6.17
C THR A 650 21.22 -23.29 7.51
N VAL A 651 20.50 -23.99 8.37
CA VAL A 651 21.01 -24.63 9.59
C VAL A 651 20.92 -26.13 9.40
N THR A 652 22.03 -26.86 9.51
CA THR A 652 22.05 -28.32 9.29
C THR A 652 22.55 -29.09 10.50
N THR A 653 21.92 -30.24 10.78
CA THR A 653 22.37 -31.19 11.81
C THR A 653 22.49 -32.60 11.23
N THR A 654 23.47 -33.35 11.73
CA THR A 654 23.66 -34.78 11.44
C THR A 654 23.06 -35.64 12.56
N ALA A 655 22.64 -36.86 12.25
CA ALA A 655 22.09 -37.80 13.22
C ALA A 655 23.06 -38.12 14.38
N GLY A 656 22.50 -38.28 15.58
CA GLY A 656 23.22 -38.71 16.80
C GLY A 656 23.67 -37.57 17.73
N GLY A 657 23.82 -36.33 17.25
CA GLY A 657 24.15 -35.16 18.05
C GLY A 657 23.01 -34.14 18.15
N THR A 658 23.08 -33.26 19.16
CA THR A 658 22.12 -32.14 19.35
C THR A 658 22.80 -30.79 19.06
N LEU A 659 22.12 -29.91 18.33
CA LEU A 659 22.50 -28.50 18.19
C LEU A 659 21.49 -27.63 18.96
N VAL A 660 21.99 -26.70 19.79
CA VAL A 660 21.18 -25.77 20.58
C VAL A 660 21.56 -24.34 20.21
N LEU A 661 20.56 -23.53 19.85
CA LEU A 661 20.73 -22.10 19.54
C LEU A 661 20.00 -21.28 20.60
N GLU A 662 20.73 -20.77 21.58
CA GLU A 662 20.17 -19.96 22.69
C GLU A 662 20.18 -18.46 22.37
N GLY A 663 21.10 -18.01 21.50
CA GLY A 663 21.16 -16.62 21.05
C GLY A 663 20.01 -16.23 20.13
N ALA A 664 19.59 -14.97 20.19
CA ALA A 664 18.56 -14.43 19.30
C ALA A 664 18.98 -14.55 17.81
N ILE A 665 18.01 -14.84 16.95
CA ILE A 665 18.22 -15.04 15.51
C ILE A 665 17.44 -13.95 14.75
N ALA A 666 18.15 -13.15 13.97
CA ALA A 666 17.54 -12.26 12.98
C ALA A 666 17.63 -12.90 11.60
N ASN A 667 16.48 -13.20 10.97
CA ASN A 667 16.44 -13.89 9.67
C ASN A 667 16.71 -12.97 8.47
N GLY A 668 16.94 -11.66 8.70
CA GLY A 668 17.30 -10.70 7.66
C GLY A 668 16.24 -10.51 6.57
N GLY A 669 15.00 -10.97 6.79
CA GLY A 669 13.95 -11.02 5.77
C GLY A 669 13.99 -12.26 4.87
N TYR A 670 14.90 -13.21 5.14
CA TYR A 670 15.06 -14.46 4.39
C TYR A 670 14.42 -15.64 5.12
N THR A 671 13.97 -16.65 4.36
CA THR A 671 13.47 -17.90 4.94
C THR A 671 14.60 -18.76 5.48
N LEU A 672 14.62 -18.99 6.80
CA LEU A 672 15.57 -19.87 7.47
C LEU A 672 15.26 -21.33 7.16
N SER A 673 16.19 -22.06 6.55
CA SER A 673 16.01 -23.47 6.15
C SER A 673 16.76 -24.40 7.11
N ALA A 674 16.04 -25.07 7.99
CA ALA A 674 16.58 -26.03 8.95
C ALA A 674 16.50 -27.48 8.40
N THR A 675 17.64 -28.06 8.05
CA THR A 675 17.76 -29.48 7.67
C THR A 675 18.20 -30.30 8.88
N VAL A 676 17.24 -30.97 9.52
CA VAL A 676 17.40 -31.48 10.88
C VAL A 676 17.38 -33.01 10.89
N ASN A 677 18.56 -33.64 10.95
CA ASN A 677 18.71 -35.10 11.05
C ASN A 677 19.16 -35.58 12.45
N GLY A 678 19.69 -34.68 13.28
CA GLY A 678 19.78 -34.81 14.74
C GLY A 678 18.97 -33.68 15.41
N PRO A 679 18.57 -33.79 16.69
CA PRO A 679 17.75 -32.78 17.35
C PRO A 679 18.32 -31.36 17.22
N LEU A 680 17.46 -30.39 16.88
CA LEU A 680 17.80 -28.97 16.86
C LEU A 680 16.86 -28.23 17.81
N ASN A 681 17.41 -27.58 18.83
CA ASN A 681 16.64 -26.79 19.80
C ASN A 681 16.98 -25.31 19.62
N ILE A 682 16.01 -24.48 19.27
CA ILE A 682 16.19 -23.03 19.16
C ILE A 682 15.48 -22.38 20.35
N GLY A 683 16.27 -21.99 21.36
CA GLY A 683 15.79 -21.27 22.54
C GLY A 683 15.76 -19.74 22.36
N GLY A 684 16.61 -19.20 21.47
CA GLY A 684 16.59 -17.78 21.13
C GLY A 684 15.40 -17.39 20.26
N SER A 685 14.93 -16.15 20.35
CA SER A 685 13.85 -15.64 19.50
C SER A 685 14.31 -15.49 18.04
N ILE A 686 13.51 -15.98 17.10
CA ILE A 686 13.62 -15.73 15.66
C ILE A 686 12.76 -14.52 15.31
N SER A 687 13.36 -13.55 14.63
CA SER A 687 12.71 -12.28 14.24
C SER A 687 12.97 -11.93 12.76
N GLY A 688 12.14 -11.05 12.21
CA GLY A 688 12.22 -10.54 10.84
C GLY A 688 11.11 -11.03 9.91
N THR A 689 11.02 -10.49 8.70
CA THR A 689 9.89 -10.76 7.78
C THR A 689 9.98 -12.11 7.07
N GLY A 690 11.13 -12.79 7.13
CA GLY A 690 11.34 -14.10 6.52
C GLY A 690 10.58 -15.23 7.22
N GLY A 691 10.51 -16.40 6.57
CA GLY A 691 9.86 -17.59 7.11
C GLY A 691 10.81 -18.63 7.73
N LEU A 692 10.29 -19.83 7.98
CA LEU A 692 11.03 -21.00 8.46
C LEU A 692 10.69 -22.20 7.57
N THR A 693 11.67 -22.98 7.15
CA THR A 693 11.45 -24.27 6.46
C THR A 693 12.17 -25.38 7.22
N LYS A 694 11.43 -26.40 7.65
CA LYS A 694 11.96 -27.57 8.35
C LYS A 694 11.98 -28.78 7.42
N THR A 695 13.14 -29.41 7.26
CA THR A 695 13.36 -30.70 6.57
C THR A 695 14.13 -31.66 7.49
N GLY A 696 14.41 -32.88 7.02
CA GLY A 696 15.10 -33.92 7.79
C GLY A 696 14.18 -34.62 8.79
N SER A 697 14.56 -35.81 9.24
CA SER A 697 13.69 -36.72 9.99
C SER A 697 13.56 -36.42 11.48
N ALA A 698 14.48 -35.66 12.07
CA ALA A 698 14.50 -35.40 13.51
C ALA A 698 13.62 -34.21 13.92
N THR A 699 13.56 -33.94 15.22
CA THR A 699 12.75 -32.87 15.81
C THR A 699 13.50 -31.53 15.81
N LEU A 700 12.81 -30.48 15.36
CA LEU A 700 13.14 -29.08 15.62
C LEU A 700 12.23 -28.55 16.73
N THR A 701 12.79 -28.15 17.87
CA THR A 701 12.02 -27.55 18.97
C THR A 701 12.25 -26.04 19.00
N LEU A 702 11.18 -25.25 19.01
CA LEU A 702 11.25 -23.79 19.12
C LEU A 702 10.74 -23.33 20.50
N SER A 703 11.67 -22.91 21.35
CA SER A 703 11.39 -22.43 22.72
C SER A 703 11.56 -20.91 22.89
N GLY A 704 12.02 -20.20 21.86
CA GLY A 704 12.09 -18.74 21.85
C GLY A 704 10.73 -18.09 21.55
N ALA A 705 10.50 -16.89 22.10
CA ALA A 705 9.34 -16.05 21.77
C ALA A 705 9.50 -15.47 20.35
N ASN A 706 9.11 -16.25 19.34
CA ASN A 706 9.36 -15.92 17.94
C ASN A 706 8.34 -14.90 17.41
N THR A 707 8.83 -13.92 16.64
CA THR A 707 8.06 -12.81 16.07
C THR A 707 8.20 -12.69 14.55
N TYR A 708 8.80 -13.68 13.89
CA TYR A 708 8.88 -13.70 12.44
C TYR A 708 7.51 -13.87 11.80
N THR A 709 7.31 -13.29 10.61
CA THR A 709 6.00 -13.22 9.96
C THR A 709 5.88 -14.05 8.69
N GLY A 710 7.00 -14.48 8.10
CA GLY A 710 6.97 -15.31 6.90
C GLY A 710 6.50 -16.74 7.20
N THR A 711 6.04 -17.44 6.16
CA THR A 711 5.47 -18.80 6.26
C THR A 711 6.43 -19.80 6.94
N THR A 712 5.87 -20.61 7.84
CA THR A 712 6.50 -21.81 8.41
C THR A 712 6.10 -23.04 7.60
N THR A 713 7.07 -23.69 6.94
CA THR A 713 6.85 -24.89 6.13
C THR A 713 7.53 -26.10 6.78
N VAL A 714 6.80 -27.20 6.98
CA VAL A 714 7.35 -28.46 7.50
C VAL A 714 7.29 -29.52 6.41
N ASN A 715 8.45 -29.89 5.88
CA ASN A 715 8.62 -30.86 4.79
C ASN A 715 9.18 -32.21 5.26
N GLY A 716 9.62 -32.33 6.52
CA GLY A 716 10.11 -33.58 7.09
C GLY A 716 10.24 -33.52 8.62
N GLY A 717 10.02 -34.67 9.27
CA GLY A 717 10.18 -34.84 10.71
C GLY A 717 9.19 -34.02 11.54
N THR A 718 9.56 -33.75 12.79
CA THR A 718 8.69 -33.02 13.73
C THR A 718 9.14 -31.57 13.91
N LEU A 719 8.20 -30.63 13.85
CA LEU A 719 8.37 -29.27 14.38
C LEU A 719 7.59 -29.18 15.70
N ALA A 720 8.29 -28.96 16.80
CA ALA A 720 7.74 -28.98 18.15
C ALA A 720 7.71 -27.59 18.80
N ALA A 721 6.65 -27.27 19.52
CA ALA A 721 6.58 -26.09 20.37
C ALA A 721 7.32 -26.33 21.70
N GLY A 722 8.09 -25.32 22.12
CA GLY A 722 8.76 -25.29 23.42
C GLY A 722 8.22 -24.23 24.38
N ILE A 723 7.30 -23.37 23.91
CA ILE A 723 6.62 -22.34 24.68
C ILE A 723 5.19 -22.13 24.18
N ALA A 724 4.33 -21.62 25.06
CA ALA A 724 2.99 -21.17 24.70
C ALA A 724 3.01 -19.80 24.00
N SER A 725 1.97 -19.51 23.23
CA SER A 725 1.76 -18.18 22.66
C SER A 725 1.41 -17.16 23.75
N VAL A 726 2.03 -15.99 23.66
CA VAL A 726 1.61 -14.77 24.36
C VAL A 726 0.67 -14.03 23.41
N ALA A 727 -0.59 -13.87 23.82
CA ALA A 727 -1.73 -13.41 23.00
C ALA A 727 -1.35 -12.42 21.88
N ASN A 728 -1.37 -12.88 20.62
CA ASN A 728 -1.14 -12.10 19.38
C ASN A 728 0.16 -11.26 19.31
N VAL A 729 1.15 -11.52 20.18
CA VAL A 729 2.46 -10.83 20.16
C VAL A 729 3.56 -11.77 19.69
N SER A 730 3.68 -12.95 20.32
CA SER A 730 4.75 -13.91 20.04
C SER A 730 4.36 -15.33 20.44
N GLY A 731 5.03 -16.32 19.88
CA GLY A 731 4.85 -17.74 20.25
C GLY A 731 5.90 -18.61 19.58
N ALA A 732 5.81 -19.93 19.76
CA ALA A 732 6.79 -20.86 19.19
C ALA A 732 6.91 -20.76 17.66
N PHE A 733 5.82 -20.48 16.93
CA PHE A 733 5.80 -20.49 15.45
C PHE A 733 5.56 -19.13 14.80
N GLY A 734 5.62 -18.03 15.57
CA GLY A 734 5.17 -16.71 15.14
C GLY A 734 3.63 -16.65 15.03
N ASN A 735 2.97 -15.88 15.89
CA ASN A 735 1.50 -15.96 16.05
C ASN A 735 0.68 -15.64 14.77
N ASN A 736 1.26 -14.92 13.81
CA ASN A 736 0.61 -14.57 12.54
C ASN A 736 1.28 -15.23 11.33
N SER A 737 2.24 -16.13 11.55
CA SER A 737 2.89 -16.89 10.48
C SER A 737 1.95 -18.01 10.00
N ALA A 738 1.76 -18.10 8.68
CA ALA A 738 1.07 -19.23 8.07
C ALA A 738 1.90 -20.52 8.26
N VAL A 739 1.24 -21.64 8.58
CA VAL A 739 1.87 -22.95 8.74
C VAL A 739 1.40 -23.91 7.64
N VAL A 740 2.37 -24.47 6.92
CA VAL A 740 2.16 -25.41 5.81
C VAL A 740 2.85 -26.74 6.15
N LEU A 741 2.09 -27.83 6.17
CA LEU A 741 2.58 -29.17 6.51
C LEU A 741 2.55 -30.07 5.28
N ALA A 742 3.70 -30.50 4.76
CA ALA A 742 3.73 -31.38 3.60
C ALA A 742 3.00 -32.70 3.87
N ASN A 743 2.28 -33.20 2.86
CA ASN A 743 1.71 -34.55 2.86
C ASN A 743 2.84 -35.59 2.67
N THR A 744 3.66 -35.78 3.68
CA THR A 744 4.84 -36.65 3.66
C THR A 744 4.92 -37.41 4.98
N ALA A 745 5.26 -38.70 4.90
CA ALA A 745 5.29 -39.56 6.08
C ALA A 745 6.26 -39.00 7.15
N GLY A 746 5.81 -39.00 8.40
CA GLY A 746 6.58 -38.49 9.54
C GLY A 746 6.59 -36.97 9.69
N VAL A 747 5.94 -36.19 8.81
CA VAL A 747 5.72 -34.76 9.03
C VAL A 747 4.70 -34.55 10.13
N VAL A 748 5.11 -33.91 11.23
CA VAL A 748 4.28 -33.61 12.39
C VAL A 748 4.52 -32.17 12.87
N LEU A 749 3.44 -31.43 13.13
CA LEU A 749 3.45 -30.26 13.99
C LEU A 749 3.03 -30.70 15.39
N ASP A 750 3.94 -30.65 16.35
CA ASP A 750 3.69 -31.06 17.73
C ASP A 750 3.61 -29.85 18.65
N LEU A 751 2.45 -29.62 19.26
CA LEU A 751 2.26 -28.53 20.21
C LEU A 751 2.83 -28.85 21.58
N ASN A 752 3.15 -30.13 21.87
CA ASN A 752 3.82 -30.53 23.10
C ASN A 752 3.14 -30.00 24.38
N GLY A 753 1.80 -29.86 24.35
CA GLY A 753 1.00 -29.34 25.48
C GLY A 753 1.03 -27.81 25.69
N PHE A 754 1.66 -27.04 24.80
CA PHE A 754 1.65 -25.58 24.82
C PHE A 754 0.55 -25.00 23.93
N ASP A 755 -0.31 -24.14 24.48
CA ASP A 755 -1.30 -23.40 23.67
C ASP A 755 -0.58 -22.55 22.63
N THR A 756 -0.95 -22.69 21.36
CA THR A 756 -0.30 -21.97 20.25
C THR A 756 -1.30 -21.23 19.39
N GLN A 757 -0.87 -20.08 18.89
CA GLN A 757 -1.55 -19.30 17.87
C GLN A 757 -0.70 -19.27 16.60
N ILE A 758 -1.34 -19.40 15.45
CA ILE A 758 -0.73 -19.30 14.12
C ILE A 758 -1.61 -18.46 13.20
N GLY A 759 -1.02 -17.94 12.12
CA GLY A 759 -1.74 -17.18 11.09
C GLY A 759 -2.81 -18.04 10.44
N SER A 760 -2.40 -19.17 9.87
CA SER A 760 -3.27 -20.14 9.20
C SER A 760 -2.62 -21.52 9.17
N LEU A 761 -3.42 -22.57 8.91
CA LEU A 761 -2.94 -23.94 8.73
C LEU A 761 -3.40 -24.50 7.39
N ALA A 762 -2.50 -25.07 6.59
CA ALA A 762 -2.83 -25.57 5.25
C ALA A 762 -2.12 -26.89 4.89
N THR A 763 -2.63 -27.52 3.81
CA THR A 763 -2.10 -28.72 3.14
C THR A 763 -2.33 -30.03 3.91
N GLY A 764 -1.32 -30.65 4.53
CA GLY A 764 -1.42 -31.98 5.15
C GLY A 764 -1.95 -33.05 4.20
N GLY A 765 -2.28 -34.24 4.71
CA GLY A 765 -2.98 -35.25 3.93
C GLY A 765 -2.93 -36.66 4.51
N ALA A 766 -3.28 -37.63 3.66
CA ALA A 766 -3.41 -39.03 4.05
C ALA A 766 -2.06 -39.72 4.38
N THR A 767 -0.95 -39.18 3.89
CA THR A 767 0.40 -39.75 4.09
C THR A 767 1.11 -39.12 5.29
N GLY A 768 0.78 -37.88 5.64
CA GLY A 768 1.34 -37.18 6.80
C GLY A 768 0.99 -35.70 6.82
N GLY A 769 1.76 -34.91 7.56
CA GLY A 769 1.40 -33.53 7.86
C GLY A 769 0.31 -33.49 8.92
N ASN A 770 0.53 -34.22 10.02
CA ASN A 770 -0.40 -34.31 11.14
C ASN A 770 -0.10 -33.24 12.20
N VAL A 771 -1.11 -32.91 13.01
CA VAL A 771 -0.98 -32.03 14.18
C VAL A 771 -1.21 -32.86 15.45
N SER A 772 -0.24 -32.83 16.36
CA SER A 772 -0.34 -33.39 17.72
C SER A 772 -0.56 -32.24 18.70
N LEU A 773 -1.71 -32.20 19.37
CA LEU A 773 -2.04 -31.13 20.31
C LEU A 773 -1.46 -31.40 21.72
N GLY A 774 -1.31 -32.67 22.12
CA GLY A 774 -1.18 -32.99 23.54
C GLY A 774 -2.42 -32.49 24.29
N THR A 775 -2.22 -31.69 25.35
CA THR A 775 -3.28 -30.99 26.10
C THR A 775 -3.59 -29.58 25.58
N ALA A 776 -2.90 -29.10 24.55
CA ALA A 776 -2.94 -27.71 24.12
C ALA A 776 -4.13 -27.35 23.23
N THR A 777 -4.47 -26.06 23.18
CA THR A 777 -5.35 -25.48 22.17
C THR A 777 -4.56 -24.91 21.01
N LEU A 778 -4.89 -25.31 19.77
CA LEU A 778 -4.41 -24.66 18.56
C LEU A 778 -5.37 -23.53 18.16
N THR A 779 -4.90 -22.29 18.09
CA THR A 779 -5.65 -21.15 17.54
C THR A 779 -5.16 -20.82 16.13
N THR A 780 -6.05 -20.81 15.14
CA THR A 780 -5.72 -20.57 13.72
C THR A 780 -6.68 -19.59 13.05
N GLY A 781 -6.24 -18.97 11.95
CA GLY A 781 -7.01 -18.02 11.13
C GLY A 781 -6.74 -16.55 11.44
N ALA A 782 -5.74 -16.23 12.25
CA ALA A 782 -5.37 -14.86 12.62
C ALA A 782 -4.89 -14.00 11.44
N ASP A 783 -4.46 -14.61 10.33
CA ASP A 783 -4.07 -13.91 9.10
C ASP A 783 -5.23 -13.68 8.11
N ASN A 784 -6.45 -14.11 8.47
CA ASN A 784 -7.67 -14.04 7.66
C ASN A 784 -7.61 -14.77 6.30
N THR A 785 -6.61 -15.62 6.07
CA THR A 785 -6.52 -16.40 4.84
C THR A 785 -7.52 -17.55 4.83
N THR A 786 -7.94 -17.95 3.62
CA THR A 786 -8.77 -19.15 3.43
C THR A 786 -7.88 -20.34 3.13
N THR A 787 -7.93 -21.38 3.96
CA THR A 787 -7.06 -22.55 3.85
C THR A 787 -7.81 -23.87 3.97
N THR A 788 -7.29 -24.90 3.32
CA THR A 788 -7.71 -26.30 3.50
C THR A 788 -6.59 -27.09 4.15
N TYR A 789 -6.89 -27.78 5.25
CA TYR A 789 -5.99 -28.70 5.92
C TYR A 789 -6.56 -30.12 5.91
N SER A 790 -5.80 -31.07 5.37
CA SER A 790 -6.25 -32.44 5.11
C SER A 790 -5.63 -33.51 6.02
N GLY A 791 -4.71 -33.12 6.92
CA GLY A 791 -4.08 -34.02 7.87
C GLY A 791 -4.97 -34.40 9.05
N ILE A 792 -4.44 -35.22 9.96
CA ILE A 792 -5.10 -35.59 11.22
C ILE A 792 -4.71 -34.58 12.30
N ILE A 793 -5.68 -34.18 13.14
CA ILE A 793 -5.46 -33.48 14.41
C ILE A 793 -5.77 -34.44 15.56
N SER A 794 -4.87 -34.61 16.52
CA SER A 794 -5.00 -35.56 17.63
C SER A 794 -4.60 -34.95 18.99
N GLY A 795 -5.01 -35.59 20.09
CA GLY A 795 -4.67 -35.17 21.46
C GLY A 795 -5.90 -34.97 22.35
N THR A 796 -5.73 -34.58 23.60
CA THR A 796 -6.85 -34.21 24.48
C THR A 796 -7.18 -32.71 24.40
N GLY A 797 -6.32 -31.93 23.76
CA GLY A 797 -6.45 -30.49 23.54
C GLY A 797 -7.51 -30.09 22.52
N GLY A 798 -7.68 -28.77 22.36
CA GLY A 798 -8.76 -28.15 21.57
C GLY A 798 -8.31 -27.43 20.29
N LEU A 799 -9.29 -26.90 19.56
CA LEU A 799 -9.08 -26.12 18.33
C LEU A 799 -9.89 -24.82 18.40
N THR A 800 -9.26 -23.68 18.17
CA THR A 800 -9.93 -22.39 18.08
C THR A 800 -9.74 -21.78 16.69
N LYS A 801 -10.85 -21.45 16.02
CA LYS A 801 -10.87 -20.73 14.75
C LYS A 801 -11.23 -19.26 14.99
N VAL A 802 -10.34 -18.37 14.55
CA VAL A 802 -10.50 -16.90 14.58
C VAL A 802 -10.36 -16.29 13.18
N GLY A 803 -10.54 -14.97 13.08
CA GLY A 803 -10.40 -14.23 11.83
C GLY A 803 -11.49 -14.50 10.80
N THR A 804 -11.54 -13.70 9.74
CA THR A 804 -12.62 -13.68 8.76
C THR A 804 -12.50 -14.74 7.66
N GLY A 805 -11.32 -15.33 7.48
CA GLY A 805 -11.08 -16.36 6.45
C GLY A 805 -11.83 -17.67 6.70
N THR A 806 -11.93 -18.52 5.66
CA THR A 806 -12.52 -19.87 5.77
C THR A 806 -11.44 -20.90 6.08
N PHE A 807 -11.61 -21.67 7.14
CA PHE A 807 -10.75 -22.82 7.43
C PHE A 807 -11.50 -24.11 7.12
N THR A 808 -10.97 -24.93 6.21
CA THR A 808 -11.58 -26.19 5.79
C THR A 808 -10.82 -27.37 6.38
N LEU A 809 -11.49 -28.16 7.21
CA LEU A 809 -11.00 -29.45 7.71
C LEU A 809 -11.38 -30.55 6.71
N GLY A 810 -10.42 -30.95 5.88
CA GLY A 810 -10.59 -31.97 4.83
C GLY A 810 -9.81 -33.26 5.10
N GLY A 811 -9.81 -34.17 4.12
CA GLY A 811 -9.01 -35.41 4.15
C GLY A 811 -9.81 -36.67 4.47
N THR A 812 -9.14 -37.81 4.39
CA THR A 812 -9.76 -39.16 4.39
C THR A 812 -9.64 -39.91 5.72
N ALA A 813 -9.18 -39.24 6.78
CA ALA A 813 -9.05 -39.82 8.12
C ALA A 813 -9.63 -38.87 9.17
N SER A 814 -10.35 -39.44 10.15
CA SER A 814 -10.93 -38.70 11.27
C SER A 814 -9.87 -37.95 12.06
N ASN A 815 -10.21 -36.76 12.51
CA ASN A 815 -9.53 -36.14 13.63
C ASN A 815 -9.88 -36.90 14.91
N THR A 816 -8.91 -37.02 15.82
CA THR A 816 -9.04 -37.80 17.07
C THR A 816 -8.85 -36.95 18.32
N PHE A 817 -8.78 -35.62 18.17
CA PHE A 817 -8.70 -34.74 19.32
C PHE A 817 -10.03 -34.70 20.09
N THR A 818 -10.00 -34.68 21.42
CA THR A 818 -11.23 -34.72 22.23
C THR A 818 -11.59 -33.39 22.88
N GLY A 819 -10.69 -32.40 22.86
CA GLY A 819 -10.94 -31.09 23.45
C GLY A 819 -11.92 -30.24 22.63
N LEU A 820 -12.35 -29.14 23.24
CA LEU A 820 -13.36 -28.24 22.68
C LEU A 820 -12.88 -27.61 21.36
N THR A 821 -13.76 -27.59 20.36
CA THR A 821 -13.63 -26.73 19.18
C THR A 821 -14.40 -25.44 19.38
N THR A 822 -13.74 -24.30 19.23
CA THR A 822 -14.34 -22.97 19.31
C THR A 822 -14.27 -22.24 17.98
N VAL A 823 -15.37 -21.69 17.49
CA VAL A 823 -15.38 -20.79 16.32
C VAL A 823 -15.85 -19.41 16.76
N SER A 824 -14.95 -18.43 16.67
CA SER A 824 -15.21 -17.05 17.13
C SER A 824 -15.44 -16.05 15.99
N ALA A 825 -14.96 -16.35 14.77
CA ALA A 825 -15.21 -15.54 13.57
C ALA A 825 -14.95 -16.35 12.28
N GLY A 826 -15.43 -15.80 11.16
CA GLY A 826 -15.23 -16.37 9.82
C GLY A 826 -16.02 -17.67 9.64
N GLN A 827 -15.46 -18.59 8.84
CA GLN A 827 -16.11 -19.86 8.52
C GLN A 827 -15.21 -21.06 8.81
N LEU A 828 -15.79 -22.15 9.34
CA LEU A 828 -15.18 -23.47 9.48
C LEU A 828 -15.95 -24.47 8.61
N ASP A 829 -15.33 -24.97 7.55
CA ASP A 829 -15.90 -25.99 6.66
C ASP A 829 -15.49 -27.40 7.10
N LEU A 830 -16.47 -28.28 7.31
CA LEU A 830 -16.28 -29.66 7.72
C LEU A 830 -16.39 -30.57 6.49
N SER A 831 -15.24 -30.92 5.92
CA SER A 831 -15.11 -31.56 4.61
C SER A 831 -14.29 -32.86 4.65
N LYS A 832 -14.19 -33.53 5.80
CA LYS A 832 -13.67 -34.90 5.86
C LYS A 832 -14.56 -35.82 5.03
N THR A 833 -14.05 -36.98 4.61
CA THR A 833 -14.91 -38.00 3.98
C THR A 833 -16.14 -38.26 4.86
N ALA A 834 -17.31 -38.44 4.24
CA ALA A 834 -18.56 -38.65 4.98
C ALA A 834 -18.44 -39.84 5.96
N GLY A 835 -18.92 -39.66 7.19
CA GLY A 835 -18.77 -40.65 8.26
C GLY A 835 -17.52 -40.46 9.15
N LEU A 836 -16.64 -39.51 8.82
CA LEU A 836 -15.44 -39.22 9.59
C LEU A 836 -15.53 -37.92 10.37
N ASN A 837 -14.95 -37.91 11.57
CA ASN A 837 -14.99 -36.76 12.46
C ASN A 837 -14.07 -35.66 11.96
N ALA A 838 -14.64 -34.54 11.50
CA ALA A 838 -13.91 -33.30 11.27
C ALA A 838 -13.67 -32.56 12.59
N VAL A 839 -14.68 -32.55 13.46
CA VAL A 839 -14.54 -32.10 14.84
C VAL A 839 -14.50 -33.34 15.72
N GLY A 840 -13.43 -33.55 16.49
CA GLY A 840 -13.27 -34.77 17.29
C GLY A 840 -13.89 -34.74 18.69
N GLY A 841 -14.22 -33.55 19.20
CA GLY A 841 -14.86 -33.32 20.51
C GLY A 841 -16.10 -32.42 20.42
N ASP A 842 -16.39 -31.67 21.48
CA ASP A 842 -17.51 -30.73 21.51
C ASP A 842 -17.27 -29.49 20.62
N LEU A 843 -18.35 -28.80 20.26
CA LEU A 843 -18.31 -27.56 19.47
C LEU A 843 -19.01 -26.40 20.20
N THR A 844 -18.33 -25.26 20.27
CA THR A 844 -18.93 -23.96 20.61
C THR A 844 -18.70 -22.96 19.48
N VAL A 845 -19.77 -22.28 19.05
CA VAL A 845 -19.70 -21.16 18.11
C VAL A 845 -20.11 -19.90 18.84
N THR A 846 -19.17 -18.99 19.02
CA THR A 846 -19.41 -17.67 19.64
C THR A 846 -19.58 -16.57 18.60
N GLY A 847 -19.07 -16.78 17.38
CA GLY A 847 -19.28 -15.93 16.21
C GLY A 847 -18.81 -16.61 14.92
N GLY A 848 -19.50 -16.34 13.81
CA GLY A 848 -19.18 -16.95 12.51
C GLY A 848 -19.98 -18.22 12.19
N ILE A 849 -19.52 -18.96 11.18
CA ILE A 849 -20.29 -20.05 10.55
C ILE A 849 -19.50 -21.36 10.64
N VAL A 850 -20.12 -22.42 11.13
CA VAL A 850 -19.68 -23.81 10.90
C VAL A 850 -20.54 -24.40 9.80
N ARG A 851 -19.94 -24.99 8.76
CA ARG A 851 -20.67 -25.54 7.62
C ARG A 851 -20.26 -26.98 7.33
N ASN A 852 -21.23 -27.89 7.35
CA ASN A 852 -21.03 -29.26 6.92
C ASN A 852 -20.93 -29.31 5.39
N VAL A 853 -19.76 -29.70 4.88
CA VAL A 853 -19.58 -29.99 3.46
C VAL A 853 -19.92 -31.46 3.18
N ASN A 854 -19.64 -32.35 4.13
CA ASN A 854 -20.02 -33.76 4.11
C ASN A 854 -20.89 -34.15 5.32
N ALA A 855 -21.50 -35.34 5.26
CA ALA A 855 -22.34 -35.88 6.33
C ALA A 855 -21.52 -36.53 7.46
N ASN A 856 -22.11 -36.56 8.66
CA ASN A 856 -21.59 -37.25 9.84
C ASN A 856 -20.14 -36.85 10.17
N GLN A 857 -19.97 -35.58 10.55
CA GLN A 857 -18.68 -34.92 10.77
C GLN A 857 -18.32 -34.75 12.26
N PHE A 858 -19.16 -35.25 13.16
CA PHE A 858 -18.96 -35.23 14.61
C PHE A 858 -19.09 -36.66 15.20
N PRO A 859 -18.46 -36.94 16.35
CA PRO A 859 -18.88 -38.04 17.20
C PRO A 859 -20.33 -37.86 17.66
N ASP A 860 -21.12 -38.94 17.68
CA ASP A 860 -22.52 -38.92 18.16
C ASP A 860 -22.67 -38.46 19.62
N THR A 861 -21.59 -38.53 20.41
CA THR A 861 -21.53 -38.06 21.81
C THR A 861 -21.32 -36.55 21.94
N SER A 862 -21.07 -35.84 20.84
CA SER A 862 -20.68 -34.42 20.88
C SER A 862 -21.85 -33.53 21.25
N THR A 863 -21.54 -32.45 21.96
CA THR A 863 -22.47 -31.35 22.21
C THR A 863 -22.14 -30.15 21.32
N VAL A 864 -23.18 -29.46 20.84
CA VAL A 864 -23.05 -28.25 20.02
C VAL A 864 -23.70 -27.08 20.72
N VAL A 865 -22.94 -26.03 20.98
CA VAL A 865 -23.41 -24.79 21.60
C VAL A 865 -23.25 -23.63 20.62
N LEU A 866 -24.33 -22.93 20.32
CA LEU A 866 -24.32 -21.66 19.59
C LEU A 866 -24.63 -20.53 20.57
N ASN A 867 -23.70 -19.60 20.75
CA ASN A 867 -23.80 -18.54 21.75
C ASN A 867 -23.24 -17.21 21.22
N GLY A 868 -24.07 -16.50 20.47
CA GLY A 868 -23.73 -15.21 19.84
C GLY A 868 -24.62 -14.87 18.63
N SER A 869 -24.85 -13.58 18.40
CA SER A 869 -25.79 -13.10 17.36
C SER A 869 -25.40 -13.44 15.93
N THR A 870 -24.12 -13.70 15.67
CA THR A 870 -23.59 -14.11 14.35
C THR A 870 -23.19 -15.58 14.30
N ALA A 871 -23.36 -16.32 15.39
CA ALA A 871 -23.02 -17.74 15.47
C ALA A 871 -24.03 -18.56 14.66
N GLN A 872 -23.52 -19.37 13.74
CA GLN A 872 -24.32 -20.22 12.88
C GLN A 872 -23.72 -21.61 12.72
N TRP A 873 -24.61 -22.60 12.66
CA TRP A 873 -24.29 -23.93 12.18
C TRP A 873 -25.17 -24.25 10.96
N GLN A 874 -24.51 -24.59 9.86
CA GLN A 874 -25.11 -24.84 8.55
C GLN A 874 -24.88 -26.30 8.14
N LEU A 875 -25.95 -27.10 8.20
CA LEU A 875 -25.87 -28.52 7.81
C LEU A 875 -25.81 -28.75 6.30
N ASN A 876 -26.20 -27.76 5.47
CA ASN A 876 -26.05 -27.79 4.02
C ASN A 876 -26.57 -29.09 3.34
N ALA A 877 -27.77 -29.54 3.74
CA ALA A 877 -28.40 -30.78 3.29
C ALA A 877 -27.57 -32.06 3.57
N LYS A 878 -26.76 -32.06 4.63
CA LYS A 878 -26.02 -33.23 5.11
C LYS A 878 -26.63 -33.76 6.40
N ALA A 879 -26.65 -35.08 6.55
CA ALA A 879 -27.11 -35.74 7.77
C ALA A 879 -26.05 -35.63 8.86
N GLU A 880 -26.50 -35.47 10.11
CA GLU A 880 -25.63 -35.34 11.27
C GLU A 880 -26.29 -35.87 12.55
N THR A 881 -25.48 -36.45 13.43
CA THR A 881 -25.92 -36.96 14.74
C THR A 881 -25.06 -36.37 15.86
N VAL A 882 -25.71 -35.87 16.91
CA VAL A 882 -25.05 -35.29 18.10
C VAL A 882 -25.82 -35.62 19.37
N ALA A 883 -25.18 -35.48 20.53
CA ALA A 883 -25.80 -35.76 21.82
C ALA A 883 -26.76 -34.67 22.25
N ALA A 884 -26.36 -33.40 22.12
CA ALA A 884 -27.17 -32.26 22.52
C ALA A 884 -26.85 -31.03 21.66
N VAL A 885 -27.86 -30.16 21.51
CA VAL A 885 -27.72 -28.87 20.84
C VAL A 885 -28.31 -27.78 21.72
N SER A 886 -27.56 -26.70 21.94
CA SER A 886 -28.01 -25.55 22.71
C SER A 886 -27.82 -24.25 21.92
N VAL A 887 -28.89 -23.47 21.77
CA VAL A 887 -28.91 -22.22 20.99
C VAL A 887 -29.26 -21.03 21.89
N LEU A 888 -28.29 -20.15 22.17
CA LEU A 888 -28.38 -19.03 23.10
C LEU A 888 -28.22 -17.71 22.33
N ASN A 889 -29.32 -17.16 21.79
CA ASN A 889 -29.33 -15.94 20.94
C ASN A 889 -28.59 -16.06 19.59
N SER A 890 -28.66 -17.23 18.97
CA SER A 890 -27.96 -17.57 17.71
C SER A 890 -28.92 -18.18 16.69
N THR A 891 -28.45 -18.42 15.46
CA THR A 891 -29.25 -19.05 14.41
C THR A 891 -28.65 -20.38 13.96
N VAL A 892 -29.36 -21.50 14.12
CA VAL A 892 -29.04 -22.73 13.35
C VAL A 892 -29.75 -22.61 12.00
N ALA A 893 -29.02 -22.70 10.89
CA ALA A 893 -29.63 -22.64 9.56
C ALA A 893 -29.48 -23.99 8.85
N VAL A 894 -30.54 -24.79 8.82
CA VAL A 894 -30.57 -26.06 8.08
C VAL A 894 -30.99 -25.75 6.65
N GLY A 895 -30.13 -26.05 5.67
CA GLY A 895 -30.45 -25.90 4.23
C GLY A 895 -30.23 -24.50 3.59
N ASN A 896 -29.47 -23.60 4.23
CA ASN A 896 -29.17 -22.31 3.57
C ASN A 896 -28.32 -22.50 2.30
N THR A 897 -28.77 -21.89 1.21
CA THR A 897 -28.08 -21.83 -0.09
C THR A 897 -27.26 -20.53 -0.16
N ALA A 898 -25.99 -20.59 0.21
CA ALA A 898 -25.00 -19.56 -0.12
C ALA A 898 -23.72 -20.21 -0.64
N GLY A 899 -23.65 -20.38 -1.98
CA GLY A 899 -22.44 -20.73 -2.75
C GLY A 899 -22.41 -22.13 -3.38
N LEU A 900 -22.94 -22.25 -4.63
CA LEU A 900 -22.65 -23.19 -5.76
C LEU A 900 -22.43 -24.70 -5.46
N GLN A 901 -23.16 -25.72 -5.95
CA GLN A 901 -24.33 -25.87 -6.84
C GLN A 901 -25.00 -27.26 -6.62
N THR A 902 -26.33 -27.27 -6.82
CA THR A 902 -27.21 -28.33 -7.39
C THR A 902 -27.22 -29.75 -6.82
N GLY A 903 -28.25 -30.04 -6.01
CA GLY A 903 -28.93 -31.34 -5.99
C GLY A 903 -29.23 -31.91 -4.60
N GLY A 904 -30.53 -32.03 -4.28
CA GLY A 904 -31.04 -33.03 -3.33
C GLY A 904 -31.74 -32.48 -2.08
N ALA A 905 -32.96 -32.93 -1.84
CA ALA A 905 -33.59 -32.89 -0.52
C ALA A 905 -32.85 -33.84 0.45
N GLY A 906 -32.82 -33.52 1.75
CA GLY A 906 -32.47 -34.49 2.80
C GLY A 906 -31.22 -34.22 3.66
N GLY A 907 -31.21 -33.14 4.44
CA GLY A 907 -30.40 -33.09 5.67
C GLY A 907 -31.24 -33.56 6.85
N ALA A 908 -30.80 -34.57 7.60
CA ALA A 908 -31.43 -34.95 8.86
C ALA A 908 -30.51 -34.62 10.03
N LEU A 909 -31.00 -33.86 11.02
CA LEU A 909 -30.30 -33.66 12.29
C LEU A 909 -30.91 -34.60 13.33
N THR A 910 -30.11 -35.48 13.90
CA THR A 910 -30.50 -36.34 15.02
C THR A 910 -29.81 -35.85 16.28
N VAL A 911 -30.59 -35.43 17.27
CA VAL A 911 -30.14 -35.08 18.62
C VAL A 911 -30.59 -36.20 19.54
N THR A 912 -29.65 -37.00 20.03
CA THR A 912 -30.01 -38.19 20.84
C THR A 912 -30.49 -37.83 22.25
N GLY A 913 -30.18 -36.62 22.72
CA GLY A 913 -30.67 -36.05 23.97
C GLY A 913 -31.52 -34.78 23.75
N ASN A 914 -31.15 -33.70 24.44
CA ASN A 914 -31.94 -32.46 24.46
C ASN A 914 -31.54 -31.47 23.36
N LEU A 915 -32.55 -30.92 22.68
CA LEU A 915 -32.46 -29.75 21.83
C LEU A 915 -33.02 -28.53 22.58
N SER A 916 -32.13 -27.63 23.02
CA SER A 916 -32.48 -26.45 23.82
C SER A 916 -32.33 -25.16 23.04
N ILE A 917 -33.33 -24.28 23.13
CA ILE A 917 -33.31 -22.95 22.51
C ILE A 917 -33.69 -21.89 23.53
N SER A 918 -32.84 -20.88 23.65
CA SER A 918 -33.02 -19.70 24.49
C SER A 918 -32.71 -18.44 23.70
N GLY A 919 -33.73 -17.66 23.35
CA GLY A 919 -33.59 -16.40 22.58
C GLY A 919 -33.01 -16.50 21.16
N GLY A 920 -32.67 -17.71 20.68
CA GLY A 920 -32.19 -17.99 19.32
C GLY A 920 -33.27 -18.50 18.36
N GLN A 921 -32.85 -18.88 17.15
CA GLN A 921 -33.72 -19.36 16.07
C GLN A 921 -33.15 -20.63 15.40
N ILE A 922 -33.99 -21.60 15.06
CA ILE A 922 -33.67 -22.61 14.03
C ILE A 922 -34.43 -22.24 12.78
N THR A 923 -33.72 -22.08 11.67
CA THR A 923 -34.29 -21.79 10.35
C THR A 923 -34.06 -23.00 9.45
N LEU A 924 -35.14 -23.51 8.85
CA LEU A 924 -35.08 -24.56 7.85
C LEU A 924 -35.35 -23.93 6.47
N ASN A 925 -34.38 -24.02 5.58
CA ASN A 925 -34.34 -23.37 4.28
C ASN A 925 -34.29 -24.48 3.20
N SER A 926 -35.40 -24.67 2.47
CA SER A 926 -35.56 -25.57 1.31
C SER A 926 -35.54 -27.10 1.54
N GLY A 927 -36.41 -27.80 0.80
CA GLY A 927 -36.43 -29.27 0.69
C GLY A 927 -37.19 -29.99 1.81
N SER A 928 -37.28 -31.32 1.71
CA SER A 928 -37.79 -32.16 2.80
C SER A 928 -36.67 -32.36 3.83
N THR A 929 -36.89 -31.94 5.08
CA THR A 929 -35.87 -31.91 6.15
C THR A 929 -36.48 -32.40 7.46
N THR A 930 -35.73 -33.19 8.22
CA THR A 930 -36.17 -33.74 9.51
C THR A 930 -35.18 -33.39 10.61
N ILE A 931 -35.66 -32.83 11.72
CA ILE A 931 -34.93 -32.79 12.98
C ILE A 931 -35.57 -33.83 13.89
N THR A 932 -34.78 -34.70 14.48
CA THR A 932 -35.24 -35.62 15.53
C THR A 932 -34.51 -35.28 16.81
N ALA A 933 -35.23 -35.08 17.91
CA ALA A 933 -34.66 -34.87 19.24
C ALA A 933 -35.42 -35.72 20.26
N ASP A 934 -34.74 -36.28 21.26
CA ASP A 934 -35.45 -37.00 22.34
C ASP A 934 -36.30 -36.05 23.18
N SER A 935 -35.75 -34.90 23.55
CA SER A 935 -36.46 -33.80 24.20
C SER A 935 -36.18 -32.46 23.52
N VAL A 936 -37.16 -31.56 23.58
CA VAL A 936 -37.04 -30.19 23.06
C VAL A 936 -37.45 -29.20 24.14
N THR A 937 -36.59 -28.20 24.40
CA THR A 937 -36.86 -27.13 25.36
C THR A 937 -36.77 -25.75 24.70
N VAL A 938 -37.76 -24.89 24.90
CA VAL A 938 -37.80 -23.53 24.33
C VAL A 938 -38.01 -22.50 25.43
N THR A 939 -37.17 -21.47 25.52
CA THR A 939 -37.28 -20.40 26.53
C THR A 939 -37.02 -19.01 25.92
N GLY A 940 -37.78 -17.98 26.30
CA GLY A 940 -37.43 -16.56 26.04
C GLY A 940 -37.17 -16.12 24.59
N GLY A 941 -37.69 -16.84 23.57
CA GLY A 941 -37.47 -16.55 22.15
C GLY A 941 -38.54 -17.13 21.21
N GLY A 942 -38.43 -16.84 19.92
CA GLY A 942 -39.33 -17.32 18.86
C GLY A 942 -38.66 -18.33 17.93
N TRP A 943 -39.15 -19.57 17.87
CA TRP A 943 -38.83 -20.50 16.78
C TRP A 943 -39.65 -20.14 15.54
N VAL A 944 -39.04 -20.18 14.35
CA VAL A 944 -39.76 -20.03 13.08
C VAL A 944 -39.39 -21.19 12.16
N PHE A 945 -40.31 -22.13 11.94
CA PHE A 945 -40.23 -23.05 10.82
C PHE A 945 -40.49 -22.32 9.50
N GLY A 946 -39.79 -22.71 8.44
CA GLY A 946 -40.21 -22.63 7.03
C GLY A 946 -40.25 -21.25 6.39
N VAL A 947 -39.30 -20.96 5.48
CA VAL A 947 -39.38 -19.80 4.59
C VAL A 947 -39.44 -20.16 3.09
N SER A 948 -39.31 -21.44 2.71
CA SER A 948 -39.47 -21.90 1.32
C SER A 948 -39.68 -23.43 1.22
N GLY A 949 -40.25 -23.89 0.09
CA GLY A 949 -41.01 -25.16 -0.06
C GLY A 949 -40.31 -26.51 0.21
N GLY A 950 -41.13 -27.50 0.55
CA GLY A 950 -40.77 -28.86 0.99
C GLY A 950 -41.55 -29.28 2.26
N SER A 951 -41.48 -30.55 2.69
CA SER A 951 -42.06 -31.03 3.97
C SER A 951 -41.00 -31.03 5.07
N GLN A 952 -41.19 -30.21 6.10
CA GLN A 952 -40.22 -30.06 7.19
C GLN A 952 -40.82 -30.56 8.50
N VAL A 953 -40.12 -31.46 9.19
CA VAL A 953 -40.65 -32.14 10.39
C VAL A 953 -39.67 -32.03 11.56
N LEU A 954 -40.18 -31.62 12.72
CA LEU A 954 -39.51 -31.80 14.00
C LEU A 954 -40.13 -33.01 14.72
N ASN A 955 -39.40 -34.11 14.85
CA ASN A 955 -39.78 -35.25 15.67
C ASN A 955 -39.28 -35.04 17.10
N VAL A 956 -40.20 -35.05 18.05
CA VAL A 956 -39.91 -34.99 19.49
C VAL A 956 -40.17 -36.38 20.08
N GLY A 957 -39.12 -36.97 20.65
CA GLY A 957 -39.12 -38.29 21.25
C GLY A 957 -39.81 -38.36 22.61
N ALA A 958 -39.50 -39.40 23.38
CA ALA A 958 -40.17 -39.71 24.64
C ALA A 958 -39.88 -38.65 25.72
N GLY A 959 -38.75 -37.95 25.63
CA GLY A 959 -38.39 -36.84 26.53
C GLY A 959 -39.34 -35.63 26.44
N GLY A 960 -40.11 -35.50 25.37
CA GLY A 960 -41.22 -34.54 25.27
C GLY A 960 -40.82 -33.10 24.93
N LEU A 961 -41.83 -32.22 24.84
CA LEU A 961 -41.69 -30.81 24.49
C LEU A 961 -41.96 -29.92 25.72
N SER A 962 -41.01 -29.05 26.06
CA SER A 962 -41.12 -28.04 27.12
C SER A 962 -41.11 -26.62 26.54
N ILE A 963 -42.06 -25.79 26.98
CA ILE A 963 -42.28 -24.42 26.52
C ILE A 963 -42.19 -23.48 27.73
N GLY A 964 -41.09 -22.76 27.85
CA GLY A 964 -40.84 -21.77 28.89
C GLY A 964 -41.48 -20.41 28.61
N ASN A 965 -41.37 -19.51 29.60
CA ASN A 965 -42.05 -18.23 29.61
C ASN A 965 -41.72 -17.37 28.37
N GLY A 966 -42.76 -16.89 27.68
CA GLY A 966 -42.66 -15.99 26.53
C GLY A 966 -42.18 -16.67 25.24
N ALA A 967 -42.18 -18.00 25.18
CA ALA A 967 -41.75 -18.75 24.00
C ALA A 967 -42.82 -18.75 22.90
N THR A 968 -42.43 -18.46 21.65
CA THR A 968 -43.29 -18.64 20.47
C THR A 968 -42.72 -19.73 19.57
N LEU A 969 -43.53 -20.68 19.14
CA LEU A 969 -43.18 -21.71 18.16
C LEU A 969 -44.01 -21.50 16.89
N LEU A 970 -43.46 -20.78 15.92
CA LEU A 970 -44.14 -20.50 14.65
C LEU A 970 -43.89 -21.63 13.65
N VAL A 971 -44.92 -22.37 13.29
CA VAL A 971 -44.90 -23.34 12.20
C VAL A 971 -45.41 -22.69 10.92
N ASN A 972 -44.51 -22.28 10.02
CA ASN A 972 -44.91 -21.77 8.71
C ASN A 972 -45.01 -22.92 7.69
N SER A 973 -46.07 -22.96 6.89
CA SER A 973 -46.24 -23.92 5.80
C SER A 973 -46.72 -23.20 4.54
N THR A 974 -46.05 -23.45 3.41
CA THR A 974 -46.43 -22.86 2.11
C THR A 974 -47.36 -23.77 1.30
N SER A 975 -47.60 -25.02 1.75
CA SER A 975 -48.41 -26.03 1.06
C SER A 975 -49.17 -26.91 2.06
N ALA A 976 -50.46 -27.11 1.81
CA ALA A 976 -51.28 -28.05 2.57
C ALA A 976 -51.05 -29.53 2.17
N ALA A 977 -50.50 -29.77 0.98
CA ALA A 977 -50.24 -31.13 0.48
C ALA A 977 -48.97 -31.76 1.09
N THR A 978 -48.02 -30.93 1.52
CA THR A 978 -46.77 -31.34 2.17
C THR A 978 -46.54 -30.48 3.41
N PRO A 979 -47.36 -30.66 4.46
CA PRO A 979 -47.38 -29.70 5.54
C PRO A 979 -46.20 -29.87 6.49
N ASN A 980 -45.58 -28.74 6.83
CA ASN A 980 -44.59 -28.66 7.90
C ASN A 980 -45.25 -29.03 9.23
N ALA A 981 -44.56 -29.82 10.05
CA ALA A 981 -45.14 -30.32 11.28
C ALA A 981 -44.16 -30.50 12.44
N ILE A 982 -44.72 -30.44 13.64
CA ILE A 982 -44.09 -30.97 14.85
C ILE A 982 -44.76 -32.31 15.14
N SER A 983 -43.98 -33.40 15.12
CA SER A 983 -44.44 -34.77 15.41
C SER A 983 -44.05 -35.12 16.84
N LEU A 984 -45.04 -35.37 17.69
CA LEU A 984 -44.86 -35.64 19.11
C LEU A 984 -45.06 -37.13 19.41
N SER A 985 -43.98 -37.80 19.81
CA SER A 985 -44.00 -39.14 20.38
C SER A 985 -43.84 -39.14 21.90
N GLY A 986 -43.60 -37.99 22.52
CA GLY A 986 -43.64 -37.75 23.97
C GLY A 986 -44.65 -36.66 24.33
N ASP A 987 -44.82 -36.43 25.63
CA ASP A 987 -45.81 -35.47 26.15
C ASP A 987 -45.33 -34.01 26.02
N VAL A 988 -46.26 -33.06 26.14
CA VAL A 988 -45.93 -31.65 26.38
C VAL A 988 -45.89 -31.46 27.89
N THR A 989 -44.69 -31.49 28.46
CA THR A 989 -44.46 -31.81 29.88
C THR A 989 -44.38 -30.59 30.81
N SER A 990 -44.08 -29.41 30.28
CA SER A 990 -44.15 -28.17 31.07
C SER A 990 -44.37 -26.95 30.17
N VAL A 991 -45.41 -26.19 30.51
CA VAL A 991 -45.66 -24.86 29.95
C VAL A 991 -45.61 -23.86 31.11
N ALA A 992 -44.61 -22.97 31.12
CA ALA A 992 -44.49 -21.95 32.17
C ALA A 992 -45.63 -20.94 32.08
N ALA A 993 -46.24 -20.54 33.21
CA ALA A 993 -47.32 -19.54 33.23
C ALA A 993 -46.90 -18.25 32.50
N SER A 994 -47.60 -17.91 31.41
CA SER A 994 -47.30 -16.74 30.58
C SER A 994 -48.48 -16.40 29.68
N THR A 995 -48.70 -15.11 29.43
CA THR A 995 -49.76 -14.62 28.54
C THR A 995 -49.41 -14.72 27.05
N SER A 996 -48.28 -15.33 26.68
CA SER A 996 -47.73 -15.24 25.32
C SER A 996 -47.15 -16.53 24.77
N ASN A 997 -47.26 -17.67 25.47
CA ASN A 997 -46.78 -18.93 24.91
C ASN A 997 -47.70 -19.38 23.78
N THR A 998 -47.16 -19.47 22.56
CA THR A 998 -47.98 -19.75 21.38
C THR A 998 -47.26 -20.74 20.47
N ILE A 999 -47.95 -21.81 20.04
CA ILE A 999 -47.57 -22.58 18.85
C ILE A 999 -48.39 -22.02 17.68
N ALA A 1000 -47.83 -21.04 16.97
CA ALA A 1000 -48.52 -20.28 15.94
C ALA A 1000 -48.41 -20.97 14.57
N ALA A 1001 -49.41 -20.74 13.71
CA ALA A 1001 -49.36 -21.13 12.30
C ALA A 1001 -49.07 -19.90 11.43
N ALA A 1002 -48.25 -20.05 10.39
CA ALA A 1002 -48.21 -19.15 9.25
C ALA A 1002 -48.44 -19.93 7.95
N GLY A 1003 -49.18 -19.35 7.00
CA GLY A 1003 -49.48 -20.00 5.72
C GLY A 1003 -50.45 -21.19 5.82
N ASN A 1004 -50.57 -21.97 4.74
CA ASN A 1004 -51.56 -23.03 4.60
C ASN A 1004 -51.00 -24.41 4.98
N GLY A 1005 -51.61 -25.05 5.98
CA GLY A 1005 -51.45 -26.48 6.27
C GLY A 1005 -50.53 -26.88 7.43
N ALA A 1006 -49.93 -25.95 8.18
CA ALA A 1006 -49.07 -26.28 9.32
C ALA A 1006 -49.76 -27.17 10.39
N GLN A 1007 -49.05 -28.20 10.89
CA GLN A 1007 -49.62 -29.22 11.78
C GLN A 1007 -48.79 -29.49 13.05
N ILE A 1008 -49.47 -29.93 14.12
CA ILE A 1008 -48.89 -30.82 15.13
C ILE A 1008 -49.42 -32.23 14.84
N ARG A 1009 -48.54 -33.22 14.77
CA ARG A 1009 -48.89 -34.64 14.64
C ARG A 1009 -48.64 -35.33 15.97
N LEU A 1010 -49.62 -36.08 16.45
CA LEU A 1010 -49.49 -36.87 17.68
C LEU A 1010 -49.28 -38.34 17.31
N ASN A 1011 -48.36 -39.03 17.97
CA ASN A 1011 -48.17 -40.48 17.81
C ASN A 1011 -48.66 -41.19 19.08
N GLY A 1012 -49.97 -41.39 19.16
CA GLY A 1012 -50.69 -41.92 20.32
C GLY A 1012 -51.27 -40.81 21.20
N ASN A 1013 -52.03 -41.18 22.24
CA ASN A 1013 -52.64 -40.22 23.18
C ASN A 1013 -51.53 -39.45 23.94
N ARG A 1014 -51.50 -38.12 23.86
CA ARG A 1014 -50.44 -37.28 24.48
C ARG A 1014 -50.99 -36.41 25.60
N ILE A 1015 -50.22 -36.25 26.67
CA ILE A 1015 -50.53 -35.33 27.75
C ILE A 1015 -50.06 -33.92 27.36
N PHE A 1016 -50.96 -32.95 27.52
CA PHE A 1016 -50.64 -31.53 27.47
C PHE A 1016 -50.75 -30.98 28.89
N HIS A 1017 -49.61 -30.85 29.57
CA HIS A 1017 -49.52 -30.30 30.92
C HIS A 1017 -49.33 -28.79 30.87
N VAL A 1018 -50.38 -28.03 31.16
CA VAL A 1018 -50.43 -26.58 30.97
C VAL A 1018 -50.67 -25.87 32.31
N GLY A 1019 -49.70 -25.03 32.73
CA GLY A 1019 -49.79 -24.10 33.86
C GLY A 1019 -49.91 -24.72 35.26
N ASP A 1020 -49.34 -24.05 36.26
CA ASP A 1020 -49.48 -24.32 37.70
C ASP A 1020 -50.45 -23.36 38.43
N GLY A 1021 -51.06 -22.40 37.71
CA GLY A 1021 -52.27 -21.69 38.15
C GLY A 1021 -52.31 -20.18 37.85
N ALA A 1022 -53.46 -19.74 37.29
CA ALA A 1022 -54.06 -18.40 37.36
C ALA A 1022 -53.72 -17.30 36.31
N ALA A 1023 -53.48 -17.63 35.02
CA ALA A 1023 -53.46 -16.63 33.94
C ALA A 1023 -54.31 -17.01 32.70
N VAL A 1024 -54.70 -16.00 31.91
CA VAL A 1024 -55.42 -16.13 30.64
C VAL A 1024 -54.51 -16.83 29.60
N SER A 1025 -54.95 -17.97 29.06
CA SER A 1025 -54.30 -18.76 27.98
C SER A 1025 -52.79 -19.02 28.16
N ASP A 1026 -52.43 -20.02 28.98
CA ASP A 1026 -51.03 -20.42 29.21
C ASP A 1026 -50.37 -21.10 28.00
N LEU A 1027 -51.15 -21.74 27.12
CA LEU A 1027 -50.68 -22.24 25.81
C LEU A 1027 -51.75 -22.03 24.74
N VAL A 1028 -51.44 -21.26 23.70
CA VAL A 1028 -52.29 -21.10 22.51
C VAL A 1028 -51.74 -21.93 21.35
N ILE A 1029 -52.53 -22.86 20.81
CA ILE A 1029 -52.17 -23.65 19.62
C ILE A 1029 -52.99 -23.18 18.43
N GLY A 1030 -52.30 -22.48 17.52
CA GLY A 1030 -52.85 -21.93 16.27
C GLY A 1030 -52.80 -22.88 15.07
N VAL A 1031 -52.02 -23.95 15.15
CA VAL A 1031 -51.89 -24.98 14.12
C VAL A 1031 -52.97 -26.07 14.27
N VAL A 1032 -53.18 -26.86 13.22
CA VAL A 1032 -54.06 -28.04 13.27
C VAL A 1032 -53.34 -29.16 14.02
N ILE A 1033 -53.95 -29.71 15.07
CA ILE A 1033 -53.53 -30.98 15.67
C ILE A 1033 -54.19 -32.13 14.88
N ALA A 1034 -53.38 -33.07 14.40
CA ALA A 1034 -53.79 -34.22 13.60
C ALA A 1034 -53.16 -35.51 14.13
N ASP A 1035 -53.73 -36.65 13.72
CA ASP A 1035 -53.07 -37.94 13.93
C ASP A 1035 -51.75 -38.01 13.15
N GLY A 1036 -50.74 -38.57 13.79
CA GLY A 1036 -49.46 -38.92 13.19
C GLY A 1036 -49.52 -40.32 12.58
N SER A 1037 -48.68 -41.23 13.08
CA SER A 1037 -48.66 -42.62 12.61
C SER A 1037 -49.80 -43.49 13.15
N GLU A 1038 -50.49 -43.03 14.19
CA GLU A 1038 -51.53 -43.78 14.91
C GLU A 1038 -52.67 -42.84 15.34
N ALA A 1039 -53.86 -43.39 15.60
CA ALA A 1039 -55.00 -42.66 16.15
C ALA A 1039 -54.61 -42.05 17.51
N SER A 1040 -54.83 -40.75 17.66
CA SER A 1040 -54.27 -39.99 18.78
C SER A 1040 -55.31 -39.10 19.43
N GLY A 1041 -55.15 -38.91 20.74
CA GLY A 1041 -55.98 -38.03 21.56
C GLY A 1041 -55.13 -37.03 22.35
N ILE A 1042 -55.81 -36.17 23.11
CA ILE A 1042 -55.16 -35.23 24.03
C ILE A 1042 -55.70 -35.41 25.45
N ASP A 1043 -54.79 -35.48 26.41
CA ASP A 1043 -55.10 -35.43 27.85
C ASP A 1043 -54.59 -34.10 28.43
N VAL A 1044 -55.51 -33.18 28.72
CA VAL A 1044 -55.20 -31.87 29.30
C VAL A 1044 -55.05 -32.01 30.81
N THR A 1045 -53.90 -31.60 31.32
CA THR A 1045 -53.57 -31.61 32.76
C THR A 1045 -52.90 -30.29 33.16
N GLY A 1046 -52.70 -30.06 34.45
CA GLY A 1046 -52.25 -28.75 34.97
C GLY A 1046 -53.41 -27.82 35.28
N GLY A 1047 -53.13 -26.71 35.98
CA GLY A 1047 -54.13 -25.73 36.41
C GLY A 1047 -54.43 -24.63 35.39
N GLY A 1048 -53.71 -24.59 34.26
CA GLY A 1048 -53.74 -23.55 33.26
C GLY A 1048 -54.80 -23.71 32.16
N VAL A 1049 -54.67 -22.87 31.12
CA VAL A 1049 -55.59 -22.85 29.96
C VAL A 1049 -54.86 -23.29 28.68
N LEU A 1050 -55.31 -24.39 28.07
CA LEU A 1050 -54.95 -24.80 26.71
C LEU A 1050 -55.98 -24.27 25.72
N ALA A 1051 -55.62 -23.29 24.89
CA ALA A 1051 -56.50 -22.75 23.86
C ALA A 1051 -56.18 -23.34 22.48
N LEU A 1052 -57.17 -23.99 21.85
CA LEU A 1052 -57.07 -24.55 20.50
C LEU A 1052 -57.82 -23.67 19.51
N THR A 1053 -57.10 -22.95 18.66
CA THR A 1053 -57.71 -22.06 17.65
C THR A 1053 -57.69 -22.65 16.24
N GLY A 1054 -56.97 -23.76 16.03
CA GLY A 1054 -56.99 -24.55 14.80
C GLY A 1054 -58.23 -25.46 14.69
N ALA A 1055 -58.56 -25.89 13.47
CA ALA A 1055 -59.57 -26.92 13.22
C ALA A 1055 -58.91 -28.31 13.31
N ASN A 1056 -58.91 -28.91 14.51
CA ASN A 1056 -58.17 -30.14 14.78
C ASN A 1056 -58.84 -31.38 14.16
N THR A 1057 -58.04 -32.35 13.72
CA THR A 1057 -58.48 -33.54 12.96
C THR A 1057 -58.03 -34.88 13.55
N PHE A 1058 -57.42 -34.90 14.74
CA PHE A 1058 -57.05 -36.13 15.42
C PHE A 1058 -58.28 -36.96 15.81
N THR A 1059 -58.22 -38.29 15.72
CA THR A 1059 -59.41 -39.16 15.80
C THR A 1059 -59.66 -39.80 17.16
N GLY A 1060 -58.71 -39.72 18.09
CA GLY A 1060 -58.82 -40.22 19.45
C GLY A 1060 -59.66 -39.33 20.39
N GLY A 1061 -59.83 -39.79 21.63
CA GLY A 1061 -60.58 -39.08 22.66
C GLY A 1061 -59.87 -37.81 23.17
N THR A 1062 -60.61 -36.94 23.83
CA THR A 1062 -60.08 -35.78 24.55
C THR A 1062 -60.44 -35.89 26.03
N THR A 1063 -59.44 -36.01 26.90
CA THR A 1063 -59.64 -35.98 28.36
C THR A 1063 -59.23 -34.62 28.90
N ILE A 1064 -60.10 -33.98 29.68
CA ILE A 1064 -59.76 -32.77 30.42
C ILE A 1064 -59.63 -33.19 31.87
N GLY A 1065 -58.41 -33.56 32.28
CA GLY A 1065 -58.12 -34.06 33.62
C GLY A 1065 -58.03 -32.96 34.69
N ALA A 1066 -57.50 -31.79 34.32
CA ALA A 1066 -57.42 -30.59 35.15
C ALA A 1066 -57.34 -29.32 34.26
N GLY A 1067 -57.55 -28.14 34.85
CA GLY A 1067 -57.41 -26.86 34.14
C GLY A 1067 -58.57 -26.55 33.19
N THR A 1068 -58.28 -25.82 32.11
CA THR A 1068 -59.25 -25.43 31.08
C THR A 1068 -58.80 -25.81 29.68
N LEU A 1069 -59.63 -26.54 28.94
CA LEU A 1069 -59.55 -26.63 27.49
C LEU A 1069 -60.46 -25.56 26.86
N GLN A 1070 -59.90 -24.63 26.10
CA GLN A 1070 -60.65 -23.60 25.38
C GLN A 1070 -60.66 -23.89 23.88
N LEU A 1071 -61.83 -23.95 23.26
CA LEU A 1071 -62.02 -24.07 21.82
C LEU A 1071 -62.29 -22.70 21.21
N GLY A 1072 -61.37 -22.25 20.35
CA GLY A 1072 -61.34 -20.89 19.83
C GLY A 1072 -60.62 -19.89 20.76
N ASN A 1073 -60.39 -18.69 20.26
CA ASN A 1073 -59.87 -17.54 21.01
C ASN A 1073 -60.35 -16.25 20.32
N GLU A 1074 -61.65 -15.97 20.42
CA GLU A 1074 -62.33 -14.83 19.75
C GLU A 1074 -62.32 -14.88 18.20
N GLY A 1075 -62.02 -16.05 17.62
CA GLY A 1075 -61.99 -16.30 16.17
C GLY A 1075 -63.18 -17.11 15.65
N THR A 1076 -63.18 -17.37 14.34
CA THR A 1076 -64.17 -18.23 13.64
C THR A 1076 -63.70 -19.68 13.47
N THR A 1077 -62.53 -20.05 14.01
CA THR A 1077 -61.93 -21.39 14.01
C THR A 1077 -61.67 -21.86 15.44
N GLY A 1078 -61.28 -23.13 15.63
CA GLY A 1078 -61.07 -23.73 16.96
C GLY A 1078 -62.09 -24.84 17.25
N GLY A 1079 -61.72 -26.09 17.04
CA GLY A 1079 -62.62 -27.23 17.24
C GLY A 1079 -61.88 -28.55 17.32
N LEU A 1080 -62.58 -29.59 17.79
CA LEU A 1080 -62.10 -30.97 17.84
C LEU A 1080 -62.64 -31.75 16.63
N ALA A 1081 -62.05 -32.90 16.30
CA ALA A 1081 -62.53 -33.73 15.20
C ALA A 1081 -63.93 -34.28 15.48
N ALA A 1082 -64.72 -34.46 14.42
CA ALA A 1082 -66.04 -35.06 14.53
C ALA A 1082 -65.95 -36.53 14.95
N GLY A 1083 -66.59 -36.89 16.07
CA GLY A 1083 -66.74 -38.29 16.52
C GLY A 1083 -65.83 -38.73 17.68
N GLY A 1084 -64.89 -37.89 18.15
CA GLY A 1084 -64.09 -38.18 19.35
C GLY A 1084 -64.88 -38.00 20.65
N ALA A 1085 -64.75 -38.93 21.60
CA ALA A 1085 -65.36 -38.79 22.91
C ALA A 1085 -64.61 -37.73 23.75
N ILE A 1086 -65.36 -36.84 24.41
CA ILE A 1086 -64.80 -35.87 25.37
C ILE A 1086 -65.10 -36.36 26.79
N VAL A 1087 -64.06 -36.63 27.56
CA VAL A 1087 -64.15 -36.88 29.00
C VAL A 1087 -63.76 -35.60 29.73
N ASN A 1088 -64.76 -34.83 30.17
CA ASN A 1088 -64.51 -33.55 30.85
C ASN A 1088 -64.57 -33.71 32.39
N ASN A 1089 -63.41 -33.73 33.05
CA ASN A 1089 -63.30 -33.73 34.50
C ASN A 1089 -62.93 -32.34 35.09
N ALA A 1090 -62.81 -31.32 34.25
CA ALA A 1090 -62.52 -29.94 34.66
C ALA A 1090 -63.32 -28.93 33.80
N THR A 1091 -62.66 -27.93 33.19
CA THR A 1091 -63.35 -26.86 32.45
C THR A 1091 -63.18 -27.02 30.94
N LEU A 1092 -64.30 -27.07 30.21
CA LEU A 1092 -64.35 -26.94 28.75
C LEU A 1092 -65.03 -25.61 28.39
N THR A 1093 -64.35 -24.73 27.66
CA THR A 1093 -64.86 -23.42 27.28
C THR A 1093 -64.88 -23.27 25.76
N PHE A 1094 -65.91 -22.57 25.24
CA PHE A 1094 -66.01 -22.21 23.83
C PHE A 1094 -65.86 -20.68 23.72
N ASN A 1095 -64.80 -20.23 23.05
CA ASN A 1095 -64.53 -18.81 22.82
C ASN A 1095 -64.45 -18.53 21.31
N ARG A 1096 -65.62 -18.52 20.66
CA ARG A 1096 -65.78 -18.35 19.21
C ARG A 1096 -66.77 -17.25 18.88
N THR A 1097 -66.56 -16.56 17.76
CA THR A 1097 -67.41 -15.43 17.31
C THR A 1097 -68.52 -15.84 16.34
N ASN A 1098 -68.58 -17.11 15.89
CA ASN A 1098 -69.64 -17.61 15.03
C ASN A 1098 -70.81 -18.23 15.83
N THR A 1099 -72.04 -18.05 15.35
CA THR A 1099 -73.29 -18.31 16.10
C THR A 1099 -73.74 -19.77 16.19
N ARG A 1100 -72.87 -20.75 15.92
CA ARG A 1100 -73.19 -22.18 16.06
C ARG A 1100 -71.95 -22.96 16.50
N VAL A 1101 -71.97 -23.41 17.75
CA VAL A 1101 -70.98 -24.31 18.39
C VAL A 1101 -71.27 -25.75 18.00
#